data_AF-A0A8J3GT30-F1
#
_entry.id   AF-A0A8J3GT30-F1
#
_cell.length_a   1.000
_cell.length_b   1.000
_cell.length_c   1.000
_cell.angle_alpha   90.00
_cell.angle_beta   90.00
_cell.angle_gamma   90.00
#
_symmetry.space_group_name_H-M   'P 1'
#
loop_
_entity.id
_entity.type
_entity.pdbx_description
1 polymer ?
#
loop_
_entity_poly.entity_id
_entity_poly.type
_entity_poly.pdbx_seq_one_letter_code
_entity_poly.pdbx_strand_id
1 'polypeptide(L)'
;MSGDNVPLLDPQDPDDVELLTQPSRGELVKRADGKGFDYLNHTNLETDSVSFTYNRIVGVSTTSVTATVNFTRPLALLGYSLHGYNLPPVDPATNKAVFWPGKSTRVTKIAAAGFTYQAIAAREPALSDTATIGQVMTWVLANPCTVAPDAGAYYGKTDNLALDQVFGELVADNQFTDFVSPWVLYKGGDTFVKGKVFSGQVSENRVHPSVLGAYGTGKPYFAGESATMKGMPYVGIQDITFGDRMEVRDCSYLCIDGSDLDSAYKDAEGGFEFGGAVTSTARHTAEGITVRRSKLLDSFRRVPVSGGTSWSTGKGDRGSAMYATNMLGVLIDEVFIDMSGWSIGYRGDYLYTDGVNFWPKGPDIFSHGFYFQQNTMEIHFKNSIITRPSGSDFQLRGGGMLQNINTSYANLGNTHTLGWWVNDVVEGERIGHWGYSDRYVKHHAGLKNYFASPTNSDARGINLPPEGVVPFRTAILNMGTKLGTFISGDQIGPLGHSTTPKNGDAFVSASIYPSPASPVYIRDHSGVIIGNWNSGSYPNQNTNGLDATAIEGLDISEYAKILLDNPAATYFDFCDYLRTLEDPISALEPLQRFQLSPFGVISSTVRTTPQTCVFQQHAVGSPGIRMDIELDWTQGDLPGTVAGDSIDMAGHHGQGSFNPKNRITDFTLGPSLLWNGGCMDLLGDLIVPASGSTLTVCDNAHFYVNDVTGGDLTLNVTEGVFINRQALTTVVDATFRYGSIGILAYEGGSYTVGSGDTLTVYGYADVGFEGDSGGTATLNLNAGGTLKFKPSMRFMLNTSTMSYDPIVMNVITFYPFHMPVKGSTFTGTNANQARCVASVIGSIATGADAVWVYADDLVGPAFADTEALTGPTIAAYYYDKGTKVFGNVQGTYQPVMGAITDVQSGMHGFDANGDVIAENVASVVNLNGINLEIDLWMMGNVTDFPLIDVGSVVHNANFGTVTINGGDEKDVTIDVTSTQVLLTIANGSGGVTVNYPV
;
A
#
# COMPACT_ATOMS: atom_id res chain seq x y z
N MET A 1 12.00 3.14 -13.37
CA MET A 1 13.26 3.11 -14.14
C MET A 1 14.39 3.20 -13.13
N SER A 2 15.04 2.07 -12.86
CA SER A 2 16.16 1.90 -11.93
C SER A 2 16.95 0.69 -12.44
N GLY A 3 18.28 0.79 -12.48
CA GLY A 3 19.15 -0.04 -13.30
C GLY A 3 18.98 -1.54 -13.10
N ASP A 4 18.66 -2.23 -14.19
CA ASP A 4 18.71 -3.69 -14.26
C ASP A 4 20.15 -4.18 -14.13
N ASN A 5 20.41 -4.99 -13.12
CA ASN A 5 21.66 -5.73 -12.99
C ASN A 5 21.69 -6.83 -14.06
N VAL A 6 22.37 -6.57 -15.18
CA VAL A 6 22.66 -7.61 -16.16
C VAL A 6 23.88 -8.38 -15.65
N PRO A 7 23.77 -9.67 -15.29
CA PRO A 7 24.96 -10.47 -14.96
C PRO A 7 25.81 -10.62 -16.22
N LEU A 8 27.05 -10.14 -16.16
CA LEU A 8 27.89 -9.98 -17.35
C LEU A 8 28.77 -11.19 -17.69
N LEU A 9 28.90 -12.15 -16.78
CA LEU A 9 29.73 -13.35 -16.96
C LEU A 9 29.07 -14.59 -16.35
N ASP A 10 29.15 -15.70 -17.07
CA ASP A 10 28.66 -17.02 -16.64
C ASP A 10 29.35 -17.44 -15.33
N PRO A 11 28.62 -17.80 -14.27
CA PRO A 11 29.18 -18.23 -12.98
C PRO A 11 30.06 -19.49 -13.07
N GLN A 12 30.18 -20.14 -14.22
CA GLN A 12 30.97 -21.35 -14.40
C GLN A 12 32.47 -21.14 -14.74
N ASP A 13 32.97 -19.92 -14.93
CA ASP A 13 34.40 -19.68 -15.26
C ASP A 13 35.08 -18.64 -14.32
N PRO A 14 35.73 -19.06 -13.22
CA PRO A 14 36.08 -18.21 -12.08
C PRO A 14 37.48 -17.58 -12.21
N ASP A 15 37.67 -16.73 -13.22
CA ASP A 15 38.94 -16.01 -13.42
C ASP A 15 39.01 -14.68 -12.63
N ASP A 16 40.21 -14.36 -12.15
CA ASP A 16 40.47 -13.07 -11.50
C ASP A 16 40.38 -11.96 -12.55
N VAL A 17 39.66 -10.88 -12.23
CA VAL A 17 39.55 -9.73 -13.13
C VAL A 17 40.12 -8.46 -12.52
N GLU A 18 40.71 -7.59 -13.31
CA GLU A 18 41.12 -6.25 -12.88
C GLU A 18 40.54 -5.24 -13.85
N LEU A 19 39.68 -4.35 -13.34
CA LEU A 19 39.05 -3.34 -14.19
C LEU A 19 40.07 -2.26 -14.57
N LEU A 20 40.18 -2.00 -15.87
CA LEU A 20 41.11 -0.99 -16.40
C LEU A 20 40.40 0.33 -16.67
N THR A 21 39.18 0.25 -17.21
CA THR A 21 38.36 1.43 -17.50
C THR A 21 36.91 1.13 -17.11
N GLN A 22 36.34 2.02 -16.32
CA GLN A 22 34.89 2.06 -16.10
C GLN A 22 34.17 2.40 -17.43
N PRO A 23 32.92 2.00 -17.59
CA PRO A 23 32.13 2.41 -18.74
C PRO A 23 31.93 3.92 -18.72
N SER A 24 31.74 4.51 -19.92
CA SER A 24 31.53 5.96 -20.06
C SER A 24 30.27 6.47 -19.35
N ARG A 25 29.37 5.55 -18.98
CA ARG A 25 28.13 5.78 -18.22
C ARG A 25 27.85 4.54 -17.37
N GLY A 26 27.39 4.75 -16.15
CA GLY A 26 27.22 3.69 -15.15
C GLY A 26 28.50 3.28 -14.44
N GLU A 27 28.38 2.35 -13.50
CA GLU A 27 29.49 1.81 -12.71
C GLU A 27 29.48 0.29 -12.75
N LEU A 28 30.61 -0.29 -13.13
CA LEU A 28 30.82 -1.73 -13.09
C LEU A 28 31.36 -2.11 -11.72
N VAL A 29 30.59 -2.91 -10.97
CA VAL A 29 31.00 -3.36 -9.64
C VAL A 29 31.68 -4.71 -9.74
N LYS A 30 32.92 -4.77 -9.27
CA LYS A 30 33.70 -6.00 -9.20
C LYS A 30 33.21 -6.85 -8.03
N ARG A 31 33.13 -8.16 -8.23
CA ARG A 31 32.83 -9.11 -7.17
C ARG A 31 33.80 -8.99 -5.99
N ALA A 32 33.27 -9.10 -4.79
CA ALA A 32 34.05 -9.06 -3.55
C ALA A 32 35.13 -10.16 -3.49
N ASP A 33 34.90 -11.31 -4.14
CA ASP A 33 35.86 -12.42 -4.23
C ASP A 33 36.96 -12.21 -5.26
N GLY A 34 36.95 -11.11 -6.02
CA GLY A 34 37.96 -10.81 -7.02
C GLY A 34 37.66 -11.35 -8.42
N LYS A 35 36.61 -12.17 -8.59
CA LYS A 35 36.39 -13.01 -9.76
C LYS A 35 35.19 -12.53 -10.57
N GLY A 36 35.43 -11.86 -11.69
CA GLY A 36 34.37 -11.27 -12.52
C GLY A 36 33.74 -10.00 -11.96
N PHE A 37 32.61 -9.61 -12.56
CA PHE A 37 31.82 -8.42 -12.22
C PHE A 37 30.43 -8.86 -11.78
N ASP A 38 29.92 -8.26 -10.70
CA ASP A 38 28.60 -8.60 -10.15
C ASP A 38 27.50 -7.99 -11.01
N TYR A 39 27.60 -6.69 -11.29
CA TYR A 39 26.61 -5.97 -12.08
C TYR A 39 27.17 -4.67 -12.67
N LEU A 40 26.37 -4.09 -13.56
CA LEU A 40 26.58 -2.79 -14.16
C LEU A 40 25.46 -1.85 -13.71
N ASN A 41 25.77 -0.95 -12.79
CA ASN A 41 24.83 0.06 -12.32
C ASN A 41 24.68 1.14 -13.39
N HIS A 42 23.48 1.37 -13.93
CA HIS A 42 23.25 2.38 -14.96
C HIS A 42 21.89 3.08 -14.78
N THR A 43 21.86 4.42 -14.87
CA THR A 43 20.68 5.24 -14.56
C THR A 43 19.81 5.63 -15.76
N ASN A 44 20.18 5.28 -17.00
CA ASN A 44 19.43 5.70 -18.21
C ASN A 44 19.46 4.68 -19.37
N LEU A 45 18.55 3.70 -19.39
CA LEU A 45 18.54 2.59 -20.36
C LEU A 45 17.87 2.93 -21.70
N GLU A 46 18.12 4.12 -22.26
CA GLU A 46 17.66 4.48 -23.60
C GLU A 46 18.53 3.80 -24.67
N THR A 47 18.27 2.52 -24.99
CA THR A 47 18.79 1.77 -26.16
C THR A 47 20.31 1.80 -26.44
N ASP A 48 21.12 2.38 -25.57
CA ASP A 48 22.54 2.59 -25.78
C ASP A 48 23.36 1.37 -25.32
N SER A 49 24.53 1.19 -25.91
CA SER A 49 25.54 0.25 -25.45
C SER A 49 26.58 0.96 -24.59
N VAL A 50 27.10 0.31 -23.55
CA VAL A 50 28.28 0.79 -22.83
C VAL A 50 29.41 -0.22 -22.92
N SER A 51 30.64 0.29 -23.06
CA SER A 51 31.85 -0.53 -23.16
C SER A 51 32.78 -0.23 -22.01
N PHE A 52 33.46 -1.27 -21.53
CA PHE A 52 34.48 -1.19 -20.49
C PHE A 52 35.63 -2.15 -20.81
N THR A 53 36.81 -1.91 -20.24
CA THR A 53 37.98 -2.75 -20.45
C THR A 53 38.48 -3.32 -19.13
N TYR A 54 38.83 -4.60 -19.10
CA TYR A 54 39.36 -5.29 -17.94
C TYR A 54 40.45 -6.28 -18.34
N ASN A 55 41.31 -6.62 -17.38
CA ASN A 55 42.24 -7.73 -17.48
C ASN A 55 41.57 -9.00 -16.97
N ARG A 56 41.55 -10.07 -17.78
CA ARG A 56 41.25 -11.45 -17.37
C ARG A 56 42.57 -12.13 -17.01
N ILE A 57 42.69 -12.61 -15.77
CA ILE A 57 43.90 -13.24 -15.24
C ILE A 57 43.63 -14.74 -15.05
N VAL A 58 44.32 -15.57 -15.82
CA VAL A 58 44.23 -17.04 -15.75
C VAL A 58 45.60 -17.60 -15.43
N GLY A 59 45.81 -18.02 -14.18
CA GLY A 59 47.12 -18.43 -13.68
C GLY A 59 48.13 -17.27 -13.72
N VAL A 60 49.14 -17.36 -14.61
CA VAL A 60 50.17 -16.31 -14.80
C VAL A 60 49.92 -15.44 -16.04
N SER A 61 48.85 -15.69 -16.79
CA SER A 61 48.54 -14.98 -18.04
C SER A 61 47.49 -13.91 -17.80
N THR A 62 47.80 -12.67 -18.16
CA THR A 62 46.88 -11.53 -18.12
C THR A 62 46.50 -11.14 -19.54
N THR A 63 45.19 -11.12 -19.85
CA THR A 63 44.66 -10.72 -21.16
C THR A 63 43.72 -9.54 -21.01
N SER A 64 43.97 -8.44 -21.71
CA SER A 64 43.06 -7.29 -21.72
C SER A 64 41.88 -7.55 -22.65
N VAL A 65 40.67 -7.41 -22.14
CA VAL A 65 39.39 -7.66 -22.80
C VAL A 65 38.57 -6.38 -22.76
N THR A 66 38.05 -5.96 -23.93
CA THR A 66 37.02 -4.92 -23.99
C THR A 66 35.67 -5.59 -24.15
N ALA A 67 34.81 -5.44 -23.15
CA ALA A 67 33.43 -5.91 -23.18
C ALA A 67 32.50 -4.76 -23.57
N THR A 68 31.44 -5.10 -24.29
CA THR A 68 30.36 -4.17 -24.61
C THR A 68 29.04 -4.78 -24.17
N VAL A 69 28.32 -4.05 -23.35
CA VAL A 69 26.99 -4.40 -22.86
C VAL A 69 25.99 -3.63 -23.68
N ASN A 70 25.17 -4.34 -24.44
CA ASN A 70 24.08 -3.73 -25.17
C ASN A 70 22.83 -3.78 -24.29
N PHE A 71 22.34 -2.61 -23.88
CA PHE A 71 21.07 -2.56 -23.16
C PHE A 71 19.93 -2.60 -24.16
N THR A 72 19.11 -3.65 -24.06
CA THR A 72 17.76 -3.62 -24.62
C THR A 72 16.86 -3.10 -23.50
N ARG A 73 16.00 -2.10 -23.77
CA ARG A 73 15.09 -1.54 -22.76
C ARG A 73 14.41 -2.70 -22.02
N PRO A 74 14.60 -2.86 -20.70
CA PRO A 74 13.87 -3.87 -19.98
C PRO A 74 12.47 -3.34 -19.75
N LEU A 75 11.52 -3.85 -20.53
CA LEU A 75 10.08 -3.76 -20.26
C LEU A 75 9.68 -4.50 -18.97
N ALA A 76 10.64 -5.11 -18.25
CA ALA A 76 10.43 -5.98 -17.10
C ALA A 76 9.98 -5.25 -15.82
N LEU A 77 10.24 -3.95 -15.67
CA LEU A 77 9.89 -3.20 -14.45
C LEU A 77 8.36 -3.06 -14.27
N LEU A 78 7.57 -2.93 -15.34
CA LEU A 78 6.12 -2.68 -15.22
C LEU A 78 5.28 -3.90 -14.83
N GLY A 79 5.88 -5.08 -14.62
CA GLY A 79 5.13 -6.30 -14.30
C GLY A 79 5.43 -6.94 -12.94
N TYR A 80 6.25 -6.33 -12.09
CA TYR A 80 6.54 -6.81 -10.72
C TYR A 80 5.93 -5.92 -9.63
N SER A 81 4.80 -5.27 -9.91
CA SER A 81 4.04 -4.45 -8.95
C SER A 81 4.87 -3.38 -8.25
N LEU A 82 5.54 -2.48 -8.99
CA LEU A 82 6.48 -1.52 -8.40
C LEU A 82 5.82 -0.32 -7.70
N HIS A 83 4.51 -0.12 -7.83
CA HIS A 83 3.86 0.95 -7.08
C HIS A 83 3.59 0.59 -5.63
N GLY A 84 3.66 1.61 -4.77
CA GLY A 84 3.37 1.53 -3.34
C GLY A 84 1.90 1.22 -3.10
N TYR A 85 1.65 0.10 -2.43
CA TYR A 85 0.37 -0.15 -1.78
C TYR A 85 0.30 0.65 -0.48
N ASN A 86 -0.90 1.04 -0.05
CA ASN A 86 -1.09 1.78 1.21
C ASN A 86 -0.90 0.82 2.41
N LEU A 87 0.35 0.56 2.79
CA LEU A 87 0.69 -0.30 3.93
C LEU A 87 1.13 0.59 5.10
N PRO A 88 0.25 0.87 6.07
CA PRO A 88 0.66 1.62 7.26
C PRO A 88 1.70 0.86 8.10
N PRO A 89 2.46 1.55 8.96
CA PRO A 89 3.23 0.91 10.02
C PRO A 89 2.30 0.06 10.91
N VAL A 90 2.87 -0.91 11.62
CA VAL A 90 2.11 -1.74 12.58
C VAL A 90 2.66 -1.63 13.99
N ASP A 91 1.78 -1.76 14.97
CA ASP A 91 2.15 -1.95 16.36
C ASP A 91 2.83 -3.33 16.51
N PRO A 92 4.09 -3.41 16.95
CA PRO A 92 4.81 -4.68 17.07
C PRO A 92 4.19 -5.65 18.08
N ALA A 93 3.43 -5.17 19.06
CA ALA A 93 2.79 -6.01 20.07
C ALA A 93 1.50 -6.67 19.56
N THR A 94 0.72 -5.95 18.74
CA THR A 94 -0.62 -6.38 18.30
C THR A 94 -0.70 -6.68 16.80
N ASN A 95 0.34 -6.35 16.03
CA ASN A 95 0.39 -6.37 14.57
C ASN A 95 -0.70 -5.52 13.88
N LYS A 96 -1.38 -4.63 14.63
CA LYS A 96 -2.42 -3.75 14.08
C LYS A 96 -1.80 -2.57 13.34
N ALA A 97 -2.43 -2.14 12.25
CA ALA A 97 -2.07 -0.91 11.56
C ALA A 97 -2.12 0.29 12.52
N VAL A 98 -1.13 1.17 12.43
CA VAL A 98 -1.08 2.41 13.20
C VAL A 98 -1.35 3.56 12.24
N PHE A 99 -2.40 4.32 12.55
CA PHE A 99 -2.74 5.57 11.88
C PHE A 99 -2.44 6.72 12.84
N TRP A 100 -2.03 7.88 12.32
CA TRP A 100 -1.74 9.05 13.14
C TRP A 100 -2.79 10.12 12.92
N PRO A 101 -3.42 10.67 13.97
CA PRO A 101 -4.33 11.79 13.79
C PRO A 101 -3.51 13.01 13.32
N GLY A 102 -4.11 13.80 12.45
CA GLY A 102 -3.55 15.08 11.98
C GLY A 102 -4.06 16.27 12.79
N LYS A 103 -3.61 17.47 12.46
CA LYS A 103 -3.96 18.71 13.19
C LYS A 103 -5.46 19.05 13.14
N SER A 104 -6.16 18.58 12.11
CA SER A 104 -7.61 18.77 11.92
C SER A 104 -8.42 17.51 12.23
N THR A 105 -7.76 16.42 12.63
CA THR A 105 -8.44 15.16 12.95
C THR A 105 -9.29 15.33 14.19
N ARG A 106 -10.52 14.81 14.12
CA ARG A 106 -11.43 14.71 15.25
C ARG A 106 -11.83 13.26 15.49
N VAL A 107 -11.54 12.76 16.68
CA VAL A 107 -11.98 11.44 17.14
C VAL A 107 -13.40 11.50 17.69
N THR A 108 -14.27 10.64 17.18
CA THR A 108 -15.69 10.55 17.56
C THR A 108 -16.06 9.11 17.85
N LYS A 109 -16.42 8.82 19.10
CA LYS A 109 -16.86 7.52 19.61
C LYS A 109 -18.36 7.34 19.46
N ILE A 110 -18.76 6.20 18.92
CA ILE A 110 -20.14 5.82 18.60
C ILE A 110 -20.52 4.54 19.33
N ALA A 111 -21.68 4.54 19.99
CA ALA A 111 -22.24 3.35 20.66
C ALA A 111 -23.69 3.12 20.20
N ALA A 112 -24.13 1.86 20.17
CA ALA A 112 -25.52 1.53 19.82
C ALA A 112 -26.53 2.15 20.80
N ALA A 113 -26.14 2.28 22.07
CA ALA A 113 -26.88 2.98 23.11
C ALA A 113 -26.31 4.38 23.42
N GLY A 114 -25.67 5.03 22.44
CA GLY A 114 -25.09 6.36 22.58
C GLY A 114 -26.13 7.48 22.70
N PHE A 115 -25.66 8.71 22.93
CA PHE A 115 -26.50 9.89 23.01
C PHE A 115 -27.12 10.23 21.66
N THR A 116 -28.45 10.25 21.61
CA THR A 116 -29.20 10.75 20.45
C THR A 116 -29.26 12.27 20.46
N TYR A 117 -29.57 12.88 19.31
CA TYR A 117 -29.63 14.34 19.21
C TYR A 117 -30.72 14.92 20.12
N GLN A 118 -31.84 14.21 20.31
CA GLN A 118 -32.88 14.61 21.25
C GLN A 118 -32.41 14.52 22.70
N ALA A 119 -31.62 13.50 23.04
CA ALA A 119 -31.07 13.35 24.39
C ALA A 119 -30.09 14.49 24.71
N ILE A 120 -29.26 14.89 23.74
CA ILE A 120 -28.36 16.05 23.89
C ILE A 120 -29.17 17.35 23.98
N ALA A 121 -30.15 17.55 23.11
CA ALA A 121 -30.99 18.75 23.11
C ALA A 121 -31.75 18.93 24.44
N ALA A 122 -32.26 17.84 25.03
CA ALA A 122 -32.93 17.86 26.32
C ALA A 122 -31.95 18.02 27.50
N ARG A 123 -30.70 17.61 27.33
CA ARG A 123 -29.65 17.70 28.36
C ARG A 123 -29.02 19.08 28.40
N GLU A 124 -28.78 19.69 27.24
CA GLU A 124 -28.02 20.95 27.12
C GLU A 124 -28.95 22.18 27.18
N PRO A 125 -28.81 23.05 28.20
CA PRO A 125 -29.70 24.21 28.36
C PRO A 125 -29.66 25.22 27.21
N ALA A 126 -28.60 25.20 26.39
CA ALA A 126 -28.42 26.07 25.23
C ALA A 126 -29.19 25.59 23.99
N LEU A 127 -29.73 24.38 24.01
CA LEU A 127 -30.48 23.78 22.91
C LEU A 127 -31.98 23.73 23.24
N SER A 128 -32.81 23.87 22.21
CA SER A 128 -34.26 23.65 22.34
C SER A 128 -34.56 22.16 22.27
N ASP A 129 -35.54 21.66 23.03
CA ASP A 129 -36.07 20.30 22.90
C ASP A 129 -36.59 19.98 21.48
N THR A 130 -36.85 21.02 20.67
CA THR A 130 -37.26 20.91 19.27
C THR A 130 -36.11 21.11 18.28
N ALA A 131 -34.86 21.15 18.75
CA ALA A 131 -33.69 21.33 17.89
C ALA A 131 -33.60 20.18 16.88
N THR A 132 -33.33 20.54 15.63
CA THR A 132 -33.10 19.54 14.59
C THR A 132 -31.74 18.89 14.79
N ILE A 133 -31.55 17.70 14.21
CA ILE A 133 -30.27 17.01 14.26
C ILE A 133 -29.11 17.88 13.75
N GLY A 134 -29.32 18.67 12.69
CA GLY A 134 -28.32 19.60 12.17
C GLY A 134 -27.93 20.69 13.18
N GLN A 135 -28.90 21.23 13.92
CA GLN A 135 -28.65 22.25 14.95
C GLN A 135 -27.88 21.68 16.14
N VAL A 136 -28.28 20.50 16.62
CA VAL A 136 -27.58 19.81 17.71
C VAL A 136 -26.16 19.45 17.27
N MET A 137 -25.99 19.00 16.02
CA MET A 137 -24.69 18.67 15.48
C MET A 137 -23.75 19.87 15.44
N THR A 138 -24.13 20.96 14.79
CA THR A 138 -23.32 22.18 14.76
C THR A 138 -22.94 22.63 16.17
N TRP A 139 -23.85 22.49 17.14
CA TRP A 139 -23.56 22.82 18.53
C TRP A 139 -22.54 21.87 19.16
N VAL A 140 -22.72 20.55 19.05
CA VAL A 140 -21.81 19.52 19.59
C VAL A 140 -20.40 19.66 19.02
N LEU A 141 -20.30 20.12 17.78
CA LEU A 141 -19.01 20.32 17.14
C LEU A 141 -18.24 21.52 17.72
N ALA A 142 -18.95 22.56 18.15
CA ALA A 142 -18.37 23.81 18.64
C ALA A 142 -18.32 23.94 20.16
N ASN A 143 -19.01 23.09 20.92
CA ASN A 143 -19.20 23.28 22.37
C ASN A 143 -18.92 21.99 23.15
N PRO A 144 -18.25 22.09 24.32
CA PRO A 144 -18.19 20.99 25.27
C PRO A 144 -19.54 20.80 25.97
N CYS A 145 -19.76 19.60 26.52
CA CYS A 145 -20.87 19.29 27.42
C CYS A 145 -20.89 20.28 28.60
N THR A 146 -22.07 20.83 28.92
CA THR A 146 -22.21 21.79 30.03
C THR A 146 -22.69 21.15 31.33
N VAL A 147 -23.06 19.86 31.28
CA VAL A 147 -23.77 19.17 32.35
C VAL A 147 -22.89 18.15 33.07
N ALA A 148 -22.72 18.35 34.39
CA ALA A 148 -22.01 17.42 35.26
C ALA A 148 -22.59 15.98 35.23
N PRO A 149 -21.77 14.93 35.38
CA PRO A 149 -20.33 14.96 35.70
C PRO A 149 -19.42 15.24 34.50
N ASP A 150 -19.97 15.29 33.29
CA ASP A 150 -19.19 15.35 32.05
C ASP A 150 -18.89 16.79 31.57
N ALA A 151 -19.07 17.78 32.44
CA ALA A 151 -18.91 19.18 32.10
C ALA A 151 -17.47 19.48 31.62
N GLY A 152 -17.34 20.13 30.48
CA GLY A 152 -16.06 20.46 29.85
C GLY A 152 -15.54 19.41 28.84
N ALA A 153 -16.14 18.22 28.77
CA ALA A 153 -15.79 17.21 27.76
C ALA A 153 -16.67 17.32 26.51
N TYR A 154 -16.11 17.12 25.33
CA TYR A 154 -16.88 17.12 24.08
C TYR A 154 -17.70 15.84 23.94
N TYR A 155 -18.92 15.95 23.40
CA TYR A 155 -19.69 14.77 23.02
C TYR A 155 -18.95 13.97 21.94
N GLY A 156 -19.03 12.64 22.04
CA GLY A 156 -18.28 11.70 21.20
C GLY A 156 -16.82 11.53 21.62
N LYS A 157 -16.27 12.30 22.57
CA LYS A 157 -14.85 12.20 22.93
C LYS A 157 -14.54 11.00 23.84
N THR A 158 -15.40 10.76 24.83
CA THR A 158 -15.23 9.70 25.82
C THR A 158 -16.31 8.65 25.68
N ASP A 159 -16.05 7.46 26.22
CA ASP A 159 -17.00 6.34 26.18
C ASP A 159 -18.35 6.70 26.83
N ASN A 160 -18.32 7.51 27.90
CA ASN A 160 -19.52 7.98 28.61
C ASN A 160 -20.30 9.04 27.83
N LEU A 161 -19.67 9.70 26.86
CA LEU A 161 -20.30 10.69 25.99
C LEU A 161 -20.43 10.19 24.55
N ALA A 162 -20.30 8.89 24.31
CA ALA A 162 -20.42 8.30 22.99
C ALA A 162 -21.75 8.67 22.34
N LEU A 163 -21.69 8.99 21.05
CA LEU A 163 -22.86 9.39 20.26
C LEU A 163 -23.57 8.17 19.69
N ASP A 164 -24.82 8.33 19.28
CA ASP A 164 -25.55 7.27 18.57
C ASP A 164 -25.06 7.08 17.11
N GLN A 165 -25.54 6.03 16.46
CA GLN A 165 -25.16 5.70 15.08
C GLN A 165 -25.47 6.82 14.07
N VAL A 166 -26.53 7.60 14.28
CA VAL A 166 -26.94 8.65 13.34
C VAL A 166 -25.91 9.76 13.30
N PHE A 167 -25.30 10.08 14.44
CA PHE A 167 -24.15 10.99 14.48
C PHE A 167 -22.97 10.45 13.69
N GLY A 168 -22.63 9.16 13.86
CA GLY A 168 -21.53 8.52 13.13
C GLY A 168 -21.69 8.63 11.62
N GLU A 169 -22.90 8.36 11.11
CA GLU A 169 -23.22 8.48 9.67
C GLU A 169 -23.06 9.93 9.17
N LEU A 170 -23.48 10.93 9.96
CA LEU A 170 -23.36 12.33 9.57
C LEU A 170 -21.93 12.85 9.56
N VAL A 171 -21.12 12.45 10.55
CA VAL A 171 -19.68 12.77 10.57
C VAL A 171 -19.01 12.13 9.38
N ALA A 172 -19.42 10.93 8.99
CA ALA A 172 -18.80 10.17 7.92
C ALA A 172 -19.26 10.59 6.50
N ASP A 173 -20.41 11.23 6.35
CA ASP A 173 -20.95 11.71 5.06
C ASP A 173 -20.51 13.13 4.63
N ASN A 174 -19.56 13.72 5.33
CA ASN A 174 -19.00 15.05 5.07
C ASN A 174 -20.07 16.14 4.96
N GLN A 175 -21.16 15.99 5.71
CA GLN A 175 -22.23 17.00 5.75
C GLN A 175 -21.75 18.33 6.39
N PHE A 176 -20.50 18.39 6.84
CA PHE A 176 -19.89 19.53 7.51
C PHE A 176 -18.46 19.72 6.99
N THR A 177 -18.24 20.86 6.31
CA THR A 177 -17.00 21.19 5.57
C THR A 177 -15.76 21.44 6.44
N ASP A 178 -15.92 21.40 7.75
CA ASP A 178 -14.88 21.87 8.69
C ASP A 178 -13.98 20.73 9.19
N PHE A 179 -14.31 19.45 8.89
CA PHE A 179 -13.46 18.31 9.25
C PHE A 179 -12.61 17.88 8.07
N VAL A 180 -11.30 17.82 8.32
CA VAL A 180 -10.36 17.12 7.46
C VAL A 180 -9.87 15.90 8.25
N SER A 181 -9.96 14.70 7.68
CA SER A 181 -9.61 13.41 8.34
C SER A 181 -10.39 13.06 9.63
N PRO A 182 -11.73 12.87 9.59
CA PRO A 182 -12.48 12.39 10.74
C PRO A 182 -12.09 10.96 11.16
N TRP A 183 -12.07 10.71 12.46
CA TRP A 183 -11.91 9.38 13.05
C TRP A 183 -13.22 8.98 13.73
N VAL A 184 -13.92 8.00 13.17
CA VAL A 184 -15.21 7.51 13.69
C VAL A 184 -15.00 6.10 14.25
N LEU A 185 -15.03 5.99 15.58
CA LEU A 185 -14.74 4.76 16.31
C LEU A 185 -16.03 4.17 16.88
N TYR A 186 -16.38 2.95 16.50
CA TYR A 186 -17.57 2.25 16.95
C TYR A 186 -17.28 1.33 18.13
N LYS A 187 -18.19 1.25 19.09
CA LYS A 187 -17.98 0.43 20.29
C LYS A 187 -17.97 -1.06 19.94
N GLY A 188 -16.91 -1.75 20.35
CA GLY A 188 -16.77 -3.19 20.23
C GLY A 188 -17.91 -3.94 20.94
N GLY A 189 -18.41 -5.00 20.30
CA GLY A 189 -19.52 -5.83 20.80
C GLY A 189 -20.92 -5.26 20.54
N ASP A 190 -21.04 -3.99 20.14
CA ASP A 190 -22.31 -3.41 19.73
C ASP A 190 -22.67 -3.83 18.30
N THR A 191 -23.98 -3.84 18.01
CA THR A 191 -24.53 -4.09 16.66
C THR A 191 -25.18 -2.83 16.10
N PHE A 192 -24.86 -2.51 14.85
CA PHE A 192 -25.32 -1.34 14.11
C PHE A 192 -26.14 -1.78 12.89
N VAL A 193 -27.15 -1.01 12.46
CA VAL A 193 -28.19 -1.48 11.52
C VAL A 193 -28.00 -0.96 10.08
N LYS A 194 -27.01 -0.10 9.82
CA LYS A 194 -26.84 0.56 8.52
C LYS A 194 -25.36 0.78 8.21
N GLY A 195 -24.98 0.51 6.97
CA GLY A 195 -23.58 0.44 6.53
C GLY A 195 -23.07 1.64 5.72
N LYS A 196 -23.75 2.79 5.64
CA LYS A 196 -23.10 3.90 4.90
C LYS A 196 -21.88 4.37 5.71
N VAL A 197 -20.69 4.04 5.20
CA VAL A 197 -19.44 4.14 5.96
C VAL A 197 -18.78 5.48 5.72
N PHE A 198 -18.56 5.89 4.46
CA PHE A 198 -18.07 7.23 4.14
C PHE A 198 -18.42 7.63 2.70
N SER A 199 -18.61 8.93 2.44
CA SER A 199 -18.83 9.44 1.08
C SER A 199 -18.34 10.89 0.96
N GLY A 200 -17.50 11.19 -0.03
CA GLY A 200 -17.12 12.56 -0.37
C GLY A 200 -16.29 13.31 0.70
N GLN A 201 -15.67 12.57 1.62
CA GLN A 201 -14.77 13.14 2.64
C GLN A 201 -13.40 13.47 2.06
N VAL A 202 -12.74 14.41 2.72
CA VAL A 202 -11.35 14.74 2.50
C VAL A 202 -10.52 14.29 3.70
N SER A 203 -9.45 13.57 3.43
CA SER A 203 -8.37 13.32 4.39
C SER A 203 -7.21 14.29 4.14
N GLU A 204 -6.45 14.64 5.18
CA GLU A 204 -5.32 15.56 5.15
C GLU A 204 -4.22 15.07 4.22
N ASN A 205 -3.76 13.83 4.42
CA ASN A 205 -2.76 13.13 3.62
C ASN A 205 -2.72 11.63 3.98
N ARG A 206 -1.76 10.88 3.42
CA ARG A 206 -1.58 9.44 3.65
C ARG A 206 -1.19 9.05 5.07
N VAL A 207 -0.46 9.92 5.78
CA VAL A 207 0.00 9.70 7.16
C VAL A 207 -1.11 10.02 8.15
N HIS A 208 -1.97 10.98 7.81
CA HIS A 208 -3.13 11.42 8.58
C HIS A 208 -4.46 11.08 7.88
N PRO A 209 -4.81 9.79 7.73
CA PRO A 209 -6.02 9.38 7.03
C PRO A 209 -7.28 9.62 7.87
N SER A 210 -8.43 9.62 7.21
CA SER A 210 -9.72 9.35 7.88
C SER A 210 -9.74 7.91 8.37
N VAL A 211 -10.31 7.65 9.54
CA VAL A 211 -10.35 6.30 10.13
C VAL A 211 -11.78 5.92 10.50
N LEU A 212 -12.20 4.73 10.07
CA LEU A 212 -13.33 4.00 10.62
C LEU A 212 -12.78 2.86 11.48
N GLY A 213 -13.01 2.92 12.79
CA GLY A 213 -12.37 1.99 13.70
C GLY A 213 -13.31 1.43 14.76
N ALA A 214 -12.72 0.65 15.67
CA ALA A 214 -13.36 0.16 16.87
C ALA A 214 -12.71 0.77 18.13
N TYR A 215 -13.50 0.89 19.22
CA TYR A 215 -12.97 1.12 20.56
C TYR A 215 -13.62 0.16 21.57
N GLY A 216 -12.99 -0.08 22.71
CA GLY A 216 -13.50 -1.03 23.71
C GLY A 216 -13.16 -2.48 23.37
N THR A 217 -13.97 -3.44 23.85
CA THR A 217 -13.69 -4.88 23.73
C THR A 217 -14.50 -5.52 22.61
N GLY A 218 -13.84 -6.31 21.76
CA GLY A 218 -14.46 -6.99 20.61
C GLY A 218 -14.59 -6.07 19.39
N LYS A 219 -15.12 -6.62 18.29
CA LYS A 219 -15.40 -5.86 17.06
C LYS A 219 -16.86 -5.39 17.03
N PRO A 220 -17.16 -4.16 16.59
CA PRO A 220 -18.53 -3.77 16.27
C PRO A 220 -19.04 -4.59 15.08
N TYR A 221 -20.34 -4.92 15.10
CA TYR A 221 -20.99 -5.69 14.04
C TYR A 221 -21.96 -4.80 13.25
N PHE A 222 -21.71 -4.59 11.96
CA PHE A 222 -22.63 -3.90 11.07
C PHE A 222 -23.59 -4.92 10.45
N ALA A 223 -24.79 -4.99 11.02
CA ALA A 223 -25.88 -5.83 10.57
C ALA A 223 -26.69 -5.15 9.46
N GLY A 224 -26.88 -5.84 8.34
CA GLY A 224 -27.80 -5.42 7.28
C GLY A 224 -27.29 -4.30 6.38
N GLU A 225 -27.73 -4.37 5.13
CA GLU A 225 -27.34 -3.51 4.00
C GLU A 225 -25.84 -3.44 3.72
N SER A 226 -25.53 -3.05 2.49
CA SER A 226 -24.18 -2.97 1.98
C SER A 226 -23.43 -1.80 2.57
N ALA A 227 -22.31 -2.08 3.24
CA ALA A 227 -21.42 -1.04 3.67
C ALA A 227 -20.81 -0.35 2.44
N THR A 228 -21.05 0.94 2.24
CA THR A 228 -20.64 1.61 0.98
C THR A 228 -19.67 2.75 1.27
N MET A 229 -18.57 2.75 0.52
CA MET A 229 -17.58 3.82 0.47
C MET A 229 -17.39 4.31 -0.96
N LYS A 230 -17.36 5.63 -1.16
CA LYS A 230 -17.21 6.21 -2.49
C LYS A 230 -16.35 7.46 -2.52
N GLY A 231 -15.42 7.51 -3.49
CA GLY A 231 -14.79 8.76 -3.95
C GLY A 231 -13.79 9.36 -2.96
N MET A 232 -13.06 8.52 -2.22
CA MET A 232 -12.25 8.98 -1.08
C MET A 232 -10.78 8.57 -1.17
N PRO A 233 -9.85 9.53 -0.98
CA PRO A 233 -8.45 9.23 -0.75
C PRO A 233 -8.15 9.04 0.75
N TYR A 234 -7.14 8.22 1.05
CA TYR A 234 -6.50 8.07 2.37
C TYR A 234 -7.47 7.66 3.49
N VAL A 235 -7.82 6.37 3.53
CA VAL A 235 -8.76 5.85 4.53
C VAL A 235 -8.19 4.62 5.23
N GLY A 236 -8.32 4.57 6.55
CA GLY A 236 -8.12 3.39 7.36
C GLY A 236 -9.46 2.79 7.80
N ILE A 237 -9.62 1.47 7.70
CA ILE A 237 -10.70 0.73 8.32
C ILE A 237 -10.09 -0.33 9.22
N GLN A 238 -10.44 -0.32 10.50
CA GLN A 238 -9.79 -1.20 11.47
C GLN A 238 -10.76 -1.90 12.42
N ASP A 239 -10.57 -3.22 12.58
CA ASP A 239 -11.24 -4.06 13.58
C ASP A 239 -12.78 -4.04 13.54
N ILE A 240 -13.37 -4.03 12.35
CA ILE A 240 -14.83 -4.01 12.17
C ILE A 240 -15.33 -5.32 11.58
N THR A 241 -16.51 -5.79 11.99
CA THR A 241 -17.17 -6.93 11.33
C THR A 241 -18.35 -6.46 10.48
N PHE A 242 -18.32 -6.78 9.20
CA PHE A 242 -19.41 -6.55 8.25
C PHE A 242 -20.28 -7.80 8.13
N GLY A 243 -21.57 -7.67 8.45
CA GLY A 243 -22.56 -8.76 8.43
C GLY A 243 -23.31 -8.92 7.10
N ASP A 244 -23.14 -7.98 6.19
CA ASP A 244 -23.49 -8.05 4.77
C ASP A 244 -22.26 -7.53 3.98
N ARG A 245 -22.40 -6.96 2.78
CA ARG A 245 -21.22 -6.69 1.93
C ARG A 245 -20.49 -5.39 2.31
N MET A 246 -19.25 -5.24 1.86
CA MET A 246 -18.55 -3.96 1.78
C MET A 246 -18.27 -3.61 0.31
N GLU A 247 -18.72 -2.44 -0.12
CA GLU A 247 -18.54 -1.90 -1.47
C GLU A 247 -17.67 -0.65 -1.43
N VAL A 248 -16.56 -0.68 -2.17
CA VAL A 248 -15.60 0.41 -2.31
C VAL A 248 -15.57 0.84 -3.76
N ARG A 249 -15.96 2.09 -4.00
CA ARG A 249 -15.99 2.69 -5.34
C ARG A 249 -15.10 3.89 -5.43
N ASP A 250 -14.21 3.93 -6.42
CA ASP A 250 -13.38 5.11 -6.69
C ASP A 250 -12.65 5.61 -5.41
N CYS A 251 -12.11 4.71 -4.59
CA CYS A 251 -11.30 5.08 -3.42
C CYS A 251 -9.82 4.81 -3.72
N SER A 252 -8.95 5.64 -3.16
CA SER A 252 -7.49 5.49 -3.30
C SER A 252 -6.82 5.50 -1.93
N TYR A 253 -5.73 4.76 -1.78
CA TYR A 253 -4.97 4.65 -0.53
C TYR A 253 -5.85 4.23 0.65
N LEU A 254 -6.54 3.11 0.49
CA LEU A 254 -7.37 2.49 1.51
C LEU A 254 -6.60 1.34 2.16
N CYS A 255 -6.56 1.31 3.49
CA CYS A 255 -6.10 0.16 4.26
C CYS A 255 -7.28 -0.40 5.07
N ILE A 256 -7.61 -1.67 4.84
CA ILE A 256 -8.54 -2.45 5.65
C ILE A 256 -7.71 -3.43 6.47
N ASP A 257 -7.73 -3.28 7.79
CA ASP A 257 -6.87 -4.01 8.71
C ASP A 257 -7.69 -4.66 9.82
N GLY A 258 -7.57 -5.98 10.01
CA GLY A 258 -8.30 -6.66 11.08
C GLY A 258 -9.82 -6.67 10.90
N SER A 259 -10.35 -6.30 9.72
CA SER A 259 -11.79 -6.17 9.51
C SER A 259 -12.37 -7.39 8.83
N ASP A 260 -13.36 -8.00 9.47
CA ASP A 260 -13.92 -9.27 9.06
C ASP A 260 -15.20 -9.09 8.26
N LEU A 261 -15.46 -10.11 7.46
CA LEU A 261 -16.68 -10.28 6.70
C LEU A 261 -17.29 -11.62 7.14
N ASP A 262 -18.45 -11.55 7.78
CA ASP A 262 -19.15 -12.71 8.34
C ASP A 262 -20.60 -12.71 7.86
N SER A 263 -20.80 -13.19 6.64
CA SER A 263 -22.00 -12.79 5.92
C SER A 263 -22.31 -13.64 4.70
N ALA A 264 -23.50 -14.24 4.74
CA ALA A 264 -24.23 -14.63 3.55
C ALA A 264 -25.15 -13.48 3.10
N TYR A 265 -24.93 -12.93 1.90
CA TYR A 265 -25.64 -11.75 1.37
C TYR A 265 -26.94 -12.12 0.67
N LYS A 266 -27.82 -11.12 0.46
CA LYS A 266 -29.05 -11.32 -0.32
C LYS A 266 -28.87 -11.05 -1.82
N ASP A 267 -28.13 -10.00 -2.21
CA ASP A 267 -28.29 -9.41 -3.55
C ASP A 267 -27.00 -8.99 -4.33
N ALA A 268 -25.79 -9.50 -3.99
CA ALA A 268 -24.51 -9.02 -4.59
C ALA A 268 -23.66 -10.11 -5.31
N GLU A 269 -22.65 -9.67 -6.09
CA GLU A 269 -21.65 -10.55 -6.78
C GLU A 269 -20.45 -10.92 -5.88
N GLY A 270 -20.25 -10.23 -4.76
CA GLY A 270 -19.21 -10.55 -3.79
C GLY A 270 -19.36 -9.89 -2.42
N GLY A 271 -18.54 -10.34 -1.48
CA GLY A 271 -18.53 -9.85 -0.11
C GLY A 271 -17.80 -8.52 0.05
N PHE A 272 -16.52 -8.48 -0.30
CA PHE A 272 -15.80 -7.23 -0.51
C PHE A 272 -15.76 -6.92 -2.00
N GLU A 273 -16.43 -5.87 -2.43
CA GLU A 273 -16.51 -5.44 -3.82
C GLU A 273 -15.76 -4.13 -4.01
N PHE A 274 -14.65 -4.18 -4.73
CA PHE A 274 -13.86 -3.02 -5.12
C PHE A 274 -14.08 -2.75 -6.61
N GLY A 275 -14.41 -1.52 -6.96
CA GLY A 275 -14.54 -1.16 -8.36
C GLY A 275 -14.33 0.30 -8.65
N GLY A 276 -13.49 0.57 -9.64
CA GLY A 276 -13.48 1.87 -10.29
C GLY A 276 -14.60 2.01 -11.33
N ALA A 277 -15.12 3.23 -11.53
CA ALA A 277 -16.09 3.54 -12.58
C ALA A 277 -15.61 3.03 -13.96
N VAL A 278 -16.32 2.05 -14.53
CA VAL A 278 -16.05 1.53 -15.87
C VAL A 278 -16.54 2.56 -16.89
N THR A 279 -15.62 3.36 -17.42
CA THR A 279 -15.88 4.14 -18.63
C THR A 279 -15.04 3.54 -19.76
N SER A 280 -15.46 3.69 -21.01
CA SER A 280 -14.77 3.11 -22.17
C SER A 280 -13.34 3.63 -22.38
N THR A 281 -12.87 4.58 -21.57
CA THR A 281 -11.60 5.31 -21.74
C THR A 281 -10.84 5.57 -20.43
N ALA A 282 -11.47 5.66 -19.26
CA ALA A 282 -10.76 5.84 -17.98
C ALA A 282 -10.17 4.50 -17.49
N ARG A 283 -8.86 4.49 -17.28
CA ARG A 283 -8.10 3.34 -16.78
C ARG A 283 -7.80 3.59 -15.30
N HIS A 284 -8.18 2.64 -14.46
CA HIS A 284 -7.98 2.58 -13.00
C HIS A 284 -8.35 3.86 -12.25
N THR A 285 -9.55 3.89 -11.66
CA THR A 285 -10.01 5.04 -10.85
C THR A 285 -9.82 4.81 -9.34
N ALA A 286 -9.17 3.70 -8.96
CA ALA A 286 -8.82 3.33 -7.58
C ALA A 286 -7.37 2.83 -7.52
N GLU A 287 -6.59 3.27 -6.54
CA GLU A 287 -5.18 2.88 -6.41
C GLU A 287 -4.74 2.65 -4.95
N GLY A 288 -3.67 1.86 -4.75
CA GLY A 288 -3.02 1.71 -3.44
C GLY A 288 -3.93 1.08 -2.38
N ILE A 289 -4.54 -0.07 -2.67
CA ILE A 289 -5.51 -0.71 -1.77
C ILE A 289 -4.85 -1.87 -1.02
N THR A 290 -4.94 -1.86 0.31
CA THR A 290 -4.46 -2.93 1.18
C THR A 290 -5.62 -3.56 1.93
N VAL A 291 -5.73 -4.88 1.89
CA VAL A 291 -6.59 -5.68 2.77
C VAL A 291 -5.70 -6.61 3.57
N ARG A 292 -5.72 -6.50 4.89
CA ARG A 292 -4.88 -7.32 5.77
C ARG A 292 -5.50 -7.78 7.08
N ARG A 293 -4.94 -8.85 7.64
CA ARG A 293 -5.39 -9.49 8.92
C ARG A 293 -6.90 -9.75 8.98
N SER A 294 -7.51 -10.02 7.85
CA SER A 294 -8.97 -10.02 7.69
C SER A 294 -9.48 -11.45 7.47
N LYS A 295 -10.64 -11.78 8.06
CA LYS A 295 -11.34 -13.04 7.82
C LYS A 295 -12.53 -12.81 6.89
N LEU A 296 -12.57 -13.50 5.75
CA LEU A 296 -13.69 -13.45 4.81
C LEU A 296 -14.41 -14.80 4.79
N LEU A 297 -15.53 -14.87 5.49
CA LEU A 297 -16.26 -16.09 5.76
C LEU A 297 -17.65 -16.07 5.11
N ASP A 298 -18.09 -17.23 4.63
CA ASP A 298 -19.46 -17.49 4.19
C ASP A 298 -20.00 -16.52 3.11
N SER A 299 -19.10 -16.04 2.25
CA SER A 299 -19.44 -15.08 1.21
C SER A 299 -20.23 -15.71 0.06
N PHE A 300 -21.55 -15.88 0.25
CA PHE A 300 -22.46 -16.41 -0.76
C PHE A 300 -23.85 -15.77 -0.68
N ARG A 301 -24.61 -15.90 -1.76
CA ARG A 301 -26.02 -15.50 -1.79
C ARG A 301 -26.90 -16.48 -1.01
N ARG A 302 -27.82 -15.98 -0.19
CA ARG A 302 -28.84 -16.81 0.50
C ARG A 302 -30.03 -17.17 -0.38
N VAL A 303 -30.32 -16.33 -1.37
CA VAL A 303 -31.42 -16.49 -2.33
C VAL A 303 -30.93 -16.22 -3.75
N PRO A 304 -31.48 -16.88 -4.77
CA PRO A 304 -31.21 -16.55 -6.15
C PRO A 304 -31.65 -15.12 -6.48
N VAL A 305 -30.98 -14.53 -7.47
CA VAL A 305 -31.25 -13.16 -7.95
C VAL A 305 -32.73 -12.96 -8.27
N SER A 306 -33.24 -11.75 -7.96
CA SER A 306 -34.63 -11.35 -8.23
C SER A 306 -35.68 -12.22 -7.55
N GLY A 307 -35.33 -12.88 -6.43
CA GLY A 307 -36.23 -13.83 -5.77
C GLY A 307 -36.54 -15.05 -6.63
N GLY A 308 -35.65 -15.38 -7.58
CA GLY A 308 -35.82 -16.50 -8.48
C GLY A 308 -35.92 -17.82 -7.72
N THR A 309 -36.64 -18.79 -8.30
CA THR A 309 -36.82 -20.12 -7.72
C THR A 309 -35.65 -21.07 -8.02
N SER A 310 -34.59 -20.60 -8.69
CA SER A 310 -33.45 -21.43 -9.08
C SER A 310 -32.18 -20.61 -9.19
N TRP A 311 -31.06 -21.19 -8.77
CA TRP A 311 -29.73 -20.65 -9.01
C TRP A 311 -29.41 -20.63 -10.52
N SER A 312 -29.10 -19.46 -11.07
CA SER A 312 -28.60 -19.32 -12.43
C SER A 312 -27.06 -19.42 -12.45
N THR A 313 -26.49 -19.89 -13.56
CA THR A 313 -25.03 -19.83 -13.78
C THR A 313 -24.60 -18.50 -14.44
N GLY A 314 -25.54 -17.57 -14.62
CA GLY A 314 -25.31 -16.25 -15.20
C GLY A 314 -24.59 -15.28 -14.25
N LYS A 315 -24.37 -14.03 -14.67
CA LYS A 315 -23.67 -13.01 -13.85
C LYS A 315 -24.31 -12.80 -12.46
N GLY A 316 -25.63 -12.85 -12.38
CA GLY A 316 -26.34 -12.44 -11.16
C GLY A 316 -26.08 -13.30 -9.93
N ASP A 317 -25.98 -14.62 -10.06
CA ASP A 317 -25.88 -15.53 -8.90
C ASP A 317 -24.43 -15.88 -8.52
N ARG A 318 -23.45 -15.16 -9.06
CA ARG A 318 -22.03 -15.34 -8.72
C ARG A 318 -21.76 -14.77 -7.33
N GLY A 319 -20.80 -15.36 -6.63
CA GLY A 319 -20.36 -14.90 -5.31
C GLY A 319 -18.87 -15.09 -5.16
N SER A 320 -18.13 -14.01 -4.89
CA SER A 320 -16.72 -14.09 -4.50
C SER A 320 -16.49 -13.40 -3.16
N ALA A 321 -15.59 -13.91 -2.33
CA ALA A 321 -15.24 -13.28 -1.06
C ALA A 321 -14.67 -11.88 -1.30
N MET A 322 -13.88 -11.74 -2.37
CA MET A 322 -13.50 -10.44 -2.90
C MET A 322 -13.61 -10.38 -4.42
N TYR A 323 -14.17 -9.29 -4.91
CA TYR A 323 -14.19 -8.92 -6.32
C TYR A 323 -13.53 -7.55 -6.51
N ALA A 324 -12.65 -7.42 -7.49
CA ALA A 324 -11.88 -6.21 -7.74
C ALA A 324 -11.75 -5.90 -9.23
N THR A 325 -12.04 -4.67 -9.63
CA THR A 325 -11.91 -4.19 -11.03
C THR A 325 -11.47 -2.73 -11.10
N ASN A 326 -10.73 -2.35 -12.16
CA ASN A 326 -10.23 -0.98 -12.37
C ASN A 326 -9.36 -0.48 -11.21
N MET A 327 -8.38 -1.27 -10.79
CA MET A 327 -7.51 -0.95 -9.65
C MET A 327 -6.03 -1.03 -10.03
N LEU A 328 -5.20 -0.24 -9.36
CA LEU A 328 -3.74 -0.27 -9.46
C LEU A 328 -3.11 -0.39 -8.07
N GLY A 329 -2.13 -1.27 -7.88
CA GLY A 329 -1.43 -1.43 -6.60
C GLY A 329 -2.34 -2.02 -5.52
N VAL A 330 -2.52 -3.34 -5.55
CA VAL A 330 -3.39 -4.05 -4.60
C VAL A 330 -2.56 -5.00 -3.74
N LEU A 331 -2.53 -4.78 -2.43
CA LEU A 331 -1.94 -5.68 -1.46
C LEU A 331 -3.03 -6.49 -0.74
N ILE A 332 -2.90 -7.81 -0.77
CA ILE A 332 -3.64 -8.73 0.09
C ILE A 332 -2.61 -9.42 0.99
N ASP A 333 -2.71 -9.25 2.30
CA ASP A 333 -1.69 -9.73 3.24
C ASP A 333 -2.34 -10.32 4.50
N GLU A 334 -1.94 -11.50 4.96
CA GLU A 334 -2.51 -12.07 6.20
C GLU A 334 -4.06 -12.23 6.14
N VAL A 335 -4.60 -12.70 5.01
CA VAL A 335 -6.06 -12.90 4.82
C VAL A 335 -6.43 -14.37 4.88
N PHE A 336 -7.48 -14.67 5.65
CA PHE A 336 -8.10 -16.00 5.70
C PHE A 336 -9.45 -15.97 4.99
N ILE A 337 -9.63 -16.87 4.03
CA ILE A 337 -10.91 -17.07 3.34
C ILE A 337 -11.41 -18.48 3.57
N ASP A 338 -12.70 -18.58 3.87
CA ASP A 338 -13.37 -19.86 3.92
C ASP A 338 -14.81 -19.83 3.41
N MET A 339 -15.20 -20.90 2.70
CA MET A 339 -16.56 -21.09 2.19
C MET A 339 -17.08 -19.92 1.33
N SER A 340 -16.28 -19.49 0.36
CA SER A 340 -16.68 -18.45 -0.58
C SER A 340 -17.53 -19.02 -1.74
N GLY A 341 -18.67 -18.40 -2.00
CA GLY A 341 -19.47 -18.64 -3.19
C GLY A 341 -20.41 -19.85 -3.13
N TRP A 342 -20.50 -20.54 -1.99
CA TRP A 342 -21.42 -21.66 -1.81
C TRP A 342 -21.67 -21.92 -0.33
N SER A 343 -22.63 -22.77 -0.03
CA SER A 343 -23.05 -23.07 1.34
C SER A 343 -23.34 -24.55 1.54
N ILE A 344 -23.09 -25.01 2.77
CA ILE A 344 -23.34 -26.41 3.16
C ILE A 344 -24.83 -26.73 3.03
N GLY A 345 -25.14 -27.97 2.61
CA GLY A 345 -26.51 -28.47 2.52
C GLY A 345 -27.16 -28.36 1.14
N TYR A 346 -26.46 -27.86 0.11
CA TYR A 346 -26.93 -27.95 -1.28
C TYR A 346 -27.09 -29.42 -1.70
N ARG A 347 -28.25 -29.78 -2.27
CA ARG A 347 -28.54 -31.10 -2.85
C ARG A 347 -28.86 -30.94 -4.33
N GLY A 348 -27.97 -31.43 -5.20
CA GLY A 348 -28.09 -31.24 -6.65
C GLY A 348 -29.15 -32.12 -7.32
N ASP A 349 -29.61 -33.18 -6.67
CA ASP A 349 -30.35 -34.31 -7.25
C ASP A 349 -31.88 -34.27 -7.03
N TYR A 350 -32.41 -33.30 -6.29
CA TYR A 350 -33.84 -33.22 -6.00
C TYR A 350 -34.62 -32.43 -7.05
N LEU A 351 -35.44 -33.15 -7.83
CA LEU A 351 -36.53 -32.57 -8.60
C LEU A 351 -37.50 -31.87 -7.63
N TYR A 352 -37.66 -30.55 -7.80
CA TYR A 352 -38.68 -29.69 -7.17
C TYR A 352 -40.06 -30.37 -7.22
N THR A 353 -40.42 -31.15 -6.20
CA THR A 353 -41.68 -31.93 -6.20
C THR A 353 -42.52 -31.70 -4.95
N ASP A 354 -42.01 -31.03 -3.92
CA ASP A 354 -42.68 -30.88 -2.63
C ASP A 354 -42.98 -29.43 -2.21
N GLY A 355 -42.50 -28.42 -2.94
CA GLY A 355 -42.93 -27.02 -2.71
C GLY A 355 -42.52 -26.45 -1.35
N VAL A 356 -41.55 -27.06 -0.67
CA VAL A 356 -41.02 -26.62 0.63
C VAL A 356 -39.51 -26.41 0.53
N ASN A 357 -39.07 -25.23 0.96
CA ASN A 357 -37.69 -24.84 1.29
C ASN A 357 -36.70 -24.59 0.13
N PHE A 358 -36.18 -23.35 0.12
CA PHE A 358 -35.02 -22.95 -0.68
C PHE A 358 -33.79 -23.77 -0.27
N TRP A 359 -33.14 -24.42 -1.24
CA TRP A 359 -31.86 -25.08 -1.02
C TRP A 359 -30.73 -24.04 -0.92
N PRO A 360 -29.72 -24.28 -0.05
CA PRO A 360 -28.53 -23.44 0.04
C PRO A 360 -27.81 -23.33 -1.32
N LYS A 361 -27.07 -22.23 -1.58
CA LYS A 361 -26.31 -22.04 -2.83
C LYS A 361 -25.29 -23.17 -3.02
N GLY A 362 -25.42 -23.89 -4.13
CA GLY A 362 -24.44 -24.88 -4.55
C GLY A 362 -23.19 -24.24 -5.14
N PRO A 363 -22.07 -24.98 -5.20
CA PRO A 363 -20.86 -24.48 -5.82
C PRO A 363 -21.00 -24.38 -7.35
N ASP A 364 -20.42 -23.33 -7.92
CA ASP A 364 -20.35 -23.04 -9.34
C ASP A 364 -18.97 -22.50 -9.78
N ILE A 365 -18.73 -22.52 -11.09
CA ILE A 365 -17.45 -22.20 -11.71
C ILE A 365 -17.13 -20.69 -11.81
N PHE A 366 -18.10 -19.83 -11.54
CA PHE A 366 -17.98 -18.37 -11.68
C PHE A 366 -17.96 -17.64 -10.33
N SER A 367 -18.03 -18.39 -9.23
CA SER A 367 -17.90 -17.94 -7.86
C SER A 367 -16.51 -18.31 -7.34
N HIS A 368 -15.73 -17.38 -6.82
CA HIS A 368 -14.30 -17.61 -6.52
C HIS A 368 -13.97 -17.24 -5.07
N GLY A 369 -12.77 -17.56 -4.57
CA GLY A 369 -12.26 -16.87 -3.37
C GLY A 369 -12.02 -15.40 -3.70
N PHE A 370 -11.01 -15.14 -4.53
CA PHE A 370 -10.76 -13.82 -5.11
C PHE A 370 -11.06 -13.77 -6.61
N TYR A 371 -11.66 -12.68 -7.06
CA TYR A 371 -11.79 -12.36 -8.46
C TYR A 371 -11.17 -10.99 -8.73
N PHE A 372 -9.98 -10.98 -9.32
CA PHE A 372 -9.34 -9.78 -9.85
C PHE A 372 -9.54 -9.73 -11.36
N GLN A 373 -10.26 -8.71 -11.79
CA GLN A 373 -10.59 -8.52 -13.20
C GLN A 373 -9.34 -8.12 -14.00
N GLN A 374 -9.44 -8.21 -15.33
CA GLN A 374 -8.36 -7.94 -16.29
C GLN A 374 -7.75 -6.52 -16.24
N ASN A 375 -8.43 -5.59 -15.59
CA ASN A 375 -8.07 -4.19 -15.37
C ASN A 375 -7.73 -3.91 -13.90
N THR A 376 -7.35 -4.94 -13.15
CA THR A 376 -6.77 -4.82 -11.82
C THR A 376 -5.30 -5.20 -11.94
N MET A 377 -4.43 -4.26 -11.63
CA MET A 377 -2.99 -4.33 -11.89
C MET A 377 -2.17 -4.23 -10.62
N GLU A 378 -0.94 -4.73 -10.70
CA GLU A 378 0.04 -4.67 -9.62
C GLU A 378 -0.47 -5.29 -8.32
N ILE A 379 -0.93 -6.53 -8.44
CA ILE A 379 -1.45 -7.30 -7.32
C ILE A 379 -0.26 -7.96 -6.61
N HIS A 380 -0.11 -7.72 -5.31
CA HIS A 380 0.72 -8.50 -4.41
C HIS A 380 -0.21 -9.22 -3.44
N PHE A 381 -0.22 -10.55 -3.49
CA PHE A 381 -1.00 -11.37 -2.59
C PHE A 381 -0.04 -12.24 -1.78
N LYS A 382 -0.04 -12.10 -0.46
CA LYS A 382 0.87 -12.83 0.40
C LYS A 382 0.29 -13.28 1.73
N ASN A 383 1.01 -14.19 2.38
CA ASN A 383 0.80 -14.65 3.76
C ASN A 383 -0.64 -15.09 4.05
N SER A 384 -1.28 -15.85 3.17
CA SER A 384 -2.73 -16.06 3.22
C SER A 384 -3.16 -17.51 3.08
N ILE A 385 -4.33 -17.83 3.67
CA ILE A 385 -4.95 -19.17 3.63
C ILE A 385 -6.32 -19.06 2.96
N ILE A 386 -6.57 -19.92 1.97
CA ILE A 386 -7.87 -20.04 1.29
C ILE A 386 -8.35 -21.48 1.39
N THR A 387 -9.54 -21.67 1.95
CA THR A 387 -10.19 -22.97 2.11
C THR A 387 -11.58 -22.97 1.50
N ARG A 388 -11.97 -24.09 0.88
CA ARG A 388 -13.34 -24.34 0.40
C ARG A 388 -13.96 -23.24 -0.50
N PRO A 389 -13.25 -22.63 -1.47
CA PRO A 389 -13.91 -21.73 -2.43
C PRO A 389 -14.75 -22.51 -3.45
N SER A 390 -15.83 -21.90 -3.94
CA SER A 390 -16.78 -22.53 -4.86
C SER A 390 -16.15 -22.93 -6.20
N GLY A 391 -15.40 -22.03 -6.85
CA GLY A 391 -14.82 -22.18 -8.18
C GLY A 391 -13.30 -22.25 -8.10
N SER A 392 -12.62 -21.17 -8.49
CA SER A 392 -11.16 -21.02 -8.28
C SER A 392 -10.85 -20.41 -6.91
N ASP A 393 -9.66 -20.70 -6.36
CA ASP A 393 -9.17 -20.00 -5.16
C ASP A 393 -9.03 -18.52 -5.43
N PHE A 394 -8.41 -18.20 -6.56
CA PHE A 394 -8.32 -16.85 -7.07
C PHE A 394 -8.28 -16.85 -8.60
N GLN A 395 -8.78 -15.77 -9.17
CA GLN A 395 -8.69 -15.45 -10.58
C GLN A 395 -7.93 -14.14 -10.73
N LEU A 396 -6.67 -14.21 -11.19
CA LEU A 396 -5.78 -13.06 -11.40
C LEU A 396 -5.71 -12.74 -12.88
N ARG A 397 -6.72 -12.04 -13.40
CA ARG A 397 -6.78 -11.75 -14.83
C ARG A 397 -5.76 -10.71 -15.29
N GLY A 398 -5.30 -9.87 -14.37
CA GLY A 398 -4.28 -8.84 -14.61
C GLY A 398 -2.84 -9.28 -14.31
N GLY A 399 -2.57 -10.54 -13.96
CA GLY A 399 -1.28 -10.95 -13.40
C GLY A 399 -1.14 -10.60 -11.91
N GLY A 400 -0.04 -10.99 -11.28
CA GLY A 400 0.20 -10.71 -9.86
C GLY A 400 1.36 -11.50 -9.26
N MET A 401 1.84 -11.00 -8.13
CA MET A 401 2.86 -11.63 -7.29
C MET A 401 2.18 -12.39 -6.15
N LEU A 402 2.50 -13.69 -6.02
CA LEU A 402 2.02 -14.55 -4.96
C LEU A 402 3.19 -14.95 -4.04
N GLN A 403 3.05 -14.81 -2.74
CA GLN A 403 4.07 -15.24 -1.78
C GLN A 403 3.44 -15.87 -0.54
N ASN A 404 3.93 -17.00 -0.08
CA ASN A 404 3.42 -17.66 1.12
C ASN A 404 1.89 -17.86 1.11
N ILE A 405 1.35 -18.57 0.12
CA ILE A 405 -0.09 -18.81 0.06
C ILE A 405 -0.37 -20.30 0.21
N ASN A 406 -1.34 -20.64 1.05
CA ASN A 406 -1.93 -21.98 1.10
C ASN A 406 -3.35 -21.95 0.55
N THR A 407 -3.64 -22.79 -0.43
CA THR A 407 -4.97 -22.92 -1.03
C THR A 407 -5.44 -24.36 -1.00
N SER A 408 -6.73 -24.57 -0.76
CA SER A 408 -7.28 -25.92 -0.64
C SER A 408 -8.75 -26.01 -1.05
N TYR A 409 -9.07 -27.13 -1.71
CA TYR A 409 -10.45 -27.57 -1.95
C TYR A 409 -11.27 -26.65 -2.87
N ALA A 410 -10.67 -26.22 -3.98
CA ALA A 410 -11.32 -25.47 -5.05
C ALA A 410 -11.82 -26.38 -6.19
N ASN A 411 -12.98 -26.08 -6.75
CA ASN A 411 -13.50 -26.84 -7.90
C ASN A 411 -12.72 -26.63 -9.20
N LEU A 412 -11.95 -25.55 -9.32
CA LEU A 412 -11.17 -25.20 -10.50
C LEU A 412 -9.68 -24.99 -10.20
N GLY A 413 -8.88 -25.08 -11.27
CA GLY A 413 -7.52 -24.55 -11.27
C GLY A 413 -7.51 -23.03 -11.07
N ASN A 414 -6.35 -22.49 -10.67
CA ASN A 414 -6.18 -21.05 -10.58
C ASN A 414 -5.80 -20.49 -11.95
N THR A 415 -6.43 -19.37 -12.30
CA THR A 415 -6.16 -18.69 -13.56
C THR A 415 -5.23 -17.52 -13.31
N HIS A 416 -4.04 -17.59 -13.87
CA HIS A 416 -3.08 -16.50 -13.94
C HIS A 416 -2.95 -16.11 -15.41
N THR A 417 -3.47 -14.96 -15.80
CA THR A 417 -3.32 -14.51 -17.19
C THR A 417 -2.42 -13.29 -17.24
N LEU A 418 -1.69 -13.14 -18.36
CA LEU A 418 -1.21 -11.82 -18.77
C LEU A 418 -2.47 -10.98 -19.01
N GLY A 419 -2.60 -9.83 -18.35
CA GLY A 419 -3.73 -8.90 -18.49
C GLY A 419 -4.38 -8.91 -19.88
N TRP A 420 -5.67 -9.23 -20.01
CA TRP A 420 -6.32 -9.37 -21.34
C TRP A 420 -6.39 -8.06 -22.16
N TRP A 421 -6.07 -6.90 -21.58
CA TRP A 421 -6.09 -5.58 -22.25
C TRP A 421 -4.76 -5.19 -22.93
N VAL A 422 -4.04 -6.16 -23.50
CA VAL A 422 -2.79 -5.95 -24.26
C VAL A 422 -3.01 -5.30 -25.65
N ASN A 423 -3.94 -4.36 -25.78
CA ASN A 423 -3.98 -3.45 -26.93
C ASN A 423 -3.20 -2.16 -26.67
N ASP A 424 -2.67 -1.96 -25.45
CA ASP A 424 -1.72 -0.90 -25.18
C ASP A 424 -0.34 -1.28 -25.66
N VAL A 425 -0.17 -0.93 -26.93
CA VAL A 425 1.09 -0.74 -27.59
C VAL A 425 1.56 0.66 -27.23
N VAL A 426 2.31 0.81 -26.13
CA VAL A 426 3.15 2.01 -25.99
C VAL A 426 4.35 1.77 -26.90
N GLU A 427 4.48 2.58 -27.95
CA GLU A 427 5.62 2.56 -28.90
C GLU A 427 5.85 1.29 -29.74
N GLY A 428 4.99 0.27 -29.72
CA GLY A 428 5.13 -0.91 -30.60
C GLY A 428 5.13 -2.26 -29.86
N GLU A 429 5.23 -2.25 -28.53
CA GLU A 429 5.48 -3.47 -27.74
C GLU A 429 4.44 -3.67 -26.62
N ARG A 430 4.23 -4.94 -26.25
CA ARG A 430 3.21 -5.40 -25.29
C ARG A 430 3.71 -5.17 -23.84
N ILE A 431 3.05 -4.29 -23.09
CA ILE A 431 3.27 -4.17 -21.63
C ILE A 431 2.56 -5.37 -20.97
N GLY A 432 3.31 -6.44 -20.70
CA GLY A 432 2.81 -7.66 -20.05
C GLY A 432 3.13 -7.67 -18.56
N HIS A 433 2.12 -7.93 -17.71
CA HIS A 433 2.31 -8.09 -16.28
C HIS A 433 2.77 -9.51 -15.98
N TRP A 434 3.88 -9.64 -15.26
CA TRP A 434 4.48 -10.94 -14.99
C TRP A 434 3.74 -11.61 -13.82
N GLY A 435 3.48 -12.91 -13.95
CA GLY A 435 3.07 -13.72 -12.81
C GLY A 435 4.29 -14.21 -12.07
N TYR A 436 4.38 -13.93 -10.77
CA TYR A 436 5.41 -14.47 -9.88
C TYR A 436 4.74 -15.28 -8.78
N SER A 437 5.31 -16.42 -8.41
CA SER A 437 4.83 -17.19 -7.26
C SER A 437 5.95 -17.83 -6.47
N ASP A 438 5.92 -17.58 -5.16
CA ASP A 438 6.86 -18.08 -4.18
C ASP A 438 6.15 -18.73 -3.00
N ARG A 439 6.67 -19.88 -2.53
CA ARG A 439 6.09 -20.67 -1.43
C ARG A 439 4.57 -20.83 -1.54
N TYR A 440 4.12 -21.11 -2.75
CA TYR A 440 2.72 -21.26 -3.06
C TYR A 440 2.34 -22.74 -3.01
N VAL A 441 1.32 -23.09 -2.20
CA VAL A 441 0.81 -24.45 -2.08
C VAL A 441 -0.65 -24.52 -2.52
N LYS A 442 -0.95 -25.46 -3.41
CA LYS A 442 -2.32 -25.82 -3.80
C LYS A 442 -2.63 -27.27 -3.44
N HIS A 443 -3.66 -27.45 -2.63
CA HIS A 443 -4.28 -28.73 -2.32
C HIS A 443 -5.56 -28.88 -3.12
N HIS A 444 -5.83 -30.07 -3.65
CA HIS A 444 -7.10 -30.37 -4.34
C HIS A 444 -7.36 -29.44 -5.54
N ALA A 445 -6.48 -29.46 -6.53
CA ALA A 445 -6.80 -28.90 -7.83
C ALA A 445 -7.94 -29.73 -8.48
N GLY A 446 -9.11 -29.13 -8.67
CA GLY A 446 -10.31 -29.77 -9.22
C GLY A 446 -10.03 -30.79 -10.33
N LEU A 447 -10.49 -32.02 -10.11
CA LEU A 447 -10.22 -33.23 -10.89
C LEU A 447 -11.13 -33.31 -12.15
N LYS A 448 -11.32 -32.21 -12.90
CA LYS A 448 -12.18 -32.25 -14.10
C LYS A 448 -11.39 -32.39 -15.39
N ASN A 449 -11.49 -33.57 -15.98
CA ASN A 449 -10.98 -33.94 -17.30
C ASN A 449 -11.96 -33.55 -18.45
N TYR A 450 -12.57 -32.36 -18.43
CA TYR A 450 -13.63 -32.01 -19.43
C TYR A 450 -13.20 -30.93 -20.40
N PHE A 451 -13.21 -31.35 -21.67
CA PHE A 451 -12.82 -30.69 -22.90
C PHE A 451 -11.33 -30.37 -23.03
N ALA A 452 -10.66 -31.30 -23.71
CA ALA A 452 -9.57 -31.06 -24.63
C ALA A 452 -9.95 -30.07 -25.76
N SER A 453 -10.49 -28.90 -25.41
CA SER A 453 -10.31 -27.71 -26.23
C SER A 453 -8.95 -27.13 -25.83
N PRO A 454 -8.01 -26.94 -26.76
CA PRO A 454 -6.73 -26.28 -26.52
C PRO A 454 -6.86 -24.86 -25.94
N THR A 455 -8.09 -24.32 -25.84
CA THR A 455 -8.39 -22.92 -25.52
C THR A 455 -8.86 -22.69 -24.09
N ASN A 456 -9.24 -23.71 -23.32
CA ASN A 456 -9.86 -23.50 -22.00
C ASN A 456 -8.91 -23.90 -20.87
N SER A 457 -8.48 -22.88 -20.15
CA SER A 457 -7.54 -22.85 -19.04
C SER A 457 -7.96 -23.62 -17.78
N ASP A 458 -9.23 -24.02 -17.69
CA ASP A 458 -9.88 -24.15 -16.37
C ASP A 458 -9.79 -25.57 -15.75
N ALA A 459 -9.15 -26.51 -16.44
CA ALA A 459 -8.99 -27.92 -16.03
C ALA A 459 -7.54 -28.30 -15.65
N ARG A 460 -6.59 -27.37 -15.74
CA ARG A 460 -5.17 -27.58 -15.46
C ARG A 460 -4.85 -26.78 -14.21
N GLY A 461 -4.41 -27.42 -13.14
CA GLY A 461 -4.32 -26.84 -11.78
C GLY A 461 -3.79 -25.40 -11.68
N ILE A 462 -2.90 -25.00 -12.61
CA ILE A 462 -2.52 -23.63 -12.88
C ILE A 462 -2.47 -23.45 -14.40
N ASN A 463 -3.21 -22.48 -14.96
CA ASN A 463 -3.04 -22.12 -16.38
C ASN A 463 -2.01 -21.01 -16.52
N LEU A 464 -0.86 -21.36 -17.08
CA LEU A 464 0.23 -20.43 -17.35
C LEU A 464 0.30 -20.13 -18.85
N PRO A 465 0.23 -18.84 -19.26
CA PRO A 465 0.50 -18.49 -20.64
C PRO A 465 1.94 -18.87 -21.03
N PRO A 466 2.19 -19.18 -22.33
CA PRO A 466 3.51 -19.56 -22.88
C PRO A 466 4.66 -18.61 -22.57
N GLU A 467 4.32 -17.35 -22.34
CA GLU A 467 5.17 -16.19 -22.18
C GLU A 467 4.70 -15.53 -20.88
N GLY A 468 5.60 -15.11 -19.98
CA GLY A 468 5.22 -14.12 -18.96
C GLY A 468 4.88 -14.60 -17.53
N VAL A 469 4.82 -15.90 -17.22
CA VAL A 469 4.66 -16.37 -15.83
C VAL A 469 5.80 -17.31 -15.46
N VAL A 470 6.51 -16.99 -14.38
CA VAL A 470 7.65 -17.78 -13.91
C VAL A 470 7.38 -18.26 -12.49
N PRO A 471 6.83 -19.48 -12.30
CA PRO A 471 6.70 -20.07 -10.98
C PRO A 471 8.08 -20.53 -10.49
N PHE A 472 8.49 -20.11 -9.28
CA PHE A 472 9.83 -20.41 -8.76
C PHE A 472 9.85 -21.41 -7.61
N ARG A 473 8.81 -21.44 -6.75
CA ARG A 473 8.70 -22.38 -5.62
C ARG A 473 7.22 -22.73 -5.33
N THR A 474 6.58 -23.44 -6.26
CA THR A 474 5.16 -23.84 -6.14
C THR A 474 5.00 -25.34 -5.93
N ALA A 475 4.17 -25.76 -4.98
CA ALA A 475 3.81 -27.14 -4.75
C ALA A 475 2.31 -27.38 -5.04
N ILE A 476 2.03 -28.42 -5.83
CA ILE A 476 0.66 -28.91 -6.08
C ILE A 476 0.56 -30.30 -5.46
N LEU A 477 -0.33 -30.42 -4.47
CA LEU A 477 -0.52 -31.63 -3.67
C LEU A 477 -1.94 -32.17 -3.85
N ASN A 478 -2.04 -33.47 -4.08
CA ASN A 478 -3.30 -34.20 -4.19
C ASN A 478 -3.51 -35.04 -2.91
N MET A 479 -4.71 -35.18 -2.35
CA MET A 479 -4.95 -36.12 -1.21
C MET A 479 -5.14 -37.58 -1.66
N GLY A 480 -4.97 -37.88 -2.95
CA GLY A 480 -5.08 -39.24 -3.50
C GLY A 480 -6.49 -39.83 -3.36
N THR A 481 -6.60 -41.16 -3.43
CA THR A 481 -7.84 -41.91 -3.20
C THR A 481 -8.21 -42.05 -1.71
N LYS A 482 -7.45 -41.42 -0.80
CA LYS A 482 -7.66 -41.43 0.66
C LYS A 482 -8.76 -40.49 1.14
N LEU A 483 -9.49 -39.86 0.21
CA LEU A 483 -10.88 -39.45 0.45
C LEU A 483 -11.68 -40.74 0.70
N GLY A 484 -11.59 -41.27 1.93
CA GLY A 484 -12.36 -42.41 2.38
C GLY A 484 -13.78 -42.27 1.87
N THR A 485 -14.32 -43.35 1.32
CA THR A 485 -15.69 -43.54 0.82
C THR A 485 -16.53 -42.30 1.04
N PHE A 486 -16.76 -41.51 -0.02
CA PHE A 486 -17.58 -40.30 -0.03
C PHE A 486 -18.46 -40.19 1.20
N ILE A 487 -18.36 -39.08 1.95
CA ILE A 487 -19.40 -38.67 2.88
C ILE A 487 -20.73 -38.95 2.18
N SER A 488 -21.45 -39.95 2.68
CA SER A 488 -22.55 -40.58 1.97
C SER A 488 -23.61 -39.53 1.68
N GLY A 489 -23.74 -39.09 0.43
CA GLY A 489 -24.90 -38.42 -0.18
C GLY A 489 -25.48 -37.14 0.46
N ASP A 490 -25.12 -36.76 1.69
CA ASP A 490 -25.99 -35.92 2.53
C ASP A 490 -25.33 -34.67 3.13
N GLN A 491 -24.00 -34.55 3.22
CA GLN A 491 -23.36 -33.39 3.89
C GLN A 491 -22.56 -32.45 2.99
N ILE A 492 -22.17 -32.89 1.79
CA ILE A 492 -21.56 -32.02 0.79
C ILE A 492 -22.26 -32.38 -0.51
N GLY A 493 -22.98 -31.43 -1.09
CA GLY A 493 -23.68 -31.64 -2.36
C GLY A 493 -22.77 -32.31 -3.39
N PRO A 494 -23.31 -33.13 -4.30
CA PRO A 494 -22.53 -33.96 -5.19
C PRO A 494 -21.43 -33.15 -5.89
N LEU A 495 -20.18 -33.49 -5.60
CA LEU A 495 -18.98 -33.05 -6.32
C LEU A 495 -19.07 -33.60 -7.75
N GLY A 496 -19.76 -32.85 -8.60
CA GLY A 496 -20.06 -33.24 -9.96
C GLY A 496 -20.90 -32.14 -10.61
N HIS A 497 -20.20 -31.17 -11.22
CA HIS A 497 -20.66 -30.23 -12.23
C HIS A 497 -22.17 -30.11 -12.55
N SER A 498 -22.61 -28.86 -12.71
CA SER A 498 -23.11 -28.44 -14.02
C SER A 498 -22.85 -26.96 -14.30
N THR A 499 -22.37 -26.67 -15.51
CA THR A 499 -22.33 -25.32 -16.10
C THR A 499 -23.72 -24.82 -16.54
N THR A 500 -24.78 -25.60 -16.32
CA THR A 500 -26.19 -25.19 -16.51
C THR A 500 -27.09 -26.28 -15.90
N PRO A 501 -27.97 -26.02 -14.93
CA PRO A 501 -29.15 -26.85 -14.78
C PRO A 501 -30.02 -26.62 -16.03
N LYS A 502 -29.73 -27.32 -17.13
CA LYS A 502 -30.69 -27.44 -18.22
C LYS A 502 -31.77 -28.40 -17.73
N ASN A 503 -32.92 -27.84 -17.36
CA ASN A 503 -34.23 -28.48 -17.27
C ASN A 503 -34.22 -30.02 -17.26
N GLY A 504 -34.16 -30.62 -16.06
CA GLY A 504 -34.73 -31.95 -15.83
C GLY A 504 -33.93 -33.18 -16.26
N ASP A 505 -32.66 -33.06 -16.66
CA ASP A 505 -31.84 -34.26 -16.89
C ASP A 505 -31.27 -34.81 -15.57
N ALA A 506 -31.58 -36.08 -15.29
CA ALA A 506 -31.08 -36.80 -14.13
C ALA A 506 -29.54 -36.82 -14.13
N PHE A 507 -28.96 -36.59 -12.95
CA PHE A 507 -27.52 -36.71 -12.69
C PHE A 507 -27.07 -38.15 -12.93
N VAL A 508 -26.65 -38.44 -14.17
CA VAL A 508 -25.91 -39.67 -14.45
C VAL A 508 -24.57 -39.50 -13.74
N SER A 509 -24.30 -40.39 -12.79
CA SER A 509 -22.99 -40.60 -12.19
C SER A 509 -21.93 -40.49 -13.29
N ALA A 510 -21.23 -39.35 -13.35
CA ALA A 510 -20.08 -39.23 -14.20
C ALA A 510 -19.01 -40.13 -13.56
N SER A 511 -18.97 -41.38 -14.00
CA SER A 511 -17.81 -42.24 -13.82
C SER A 511 -16.59 -41.40 -14.16
N ILE A 512 -15.62 -41.34 -13.25
CA ILE A 512 -14.29 -40.78 -13.49
C ILE A 512 -13.69 -41.65 -14.60
N TYR A 513 -13.98 -41.32 -15.86
CA TYR A 513 -13.39 -42.01 -17.00
C TYR A 513 -12.01 -41.40 -17.22
N PRO A 514 -10.92 -42.16 -17.04
CA PRO A 514 -9.62 -41.73 -17.51
C PRO A 514 -9.69 -41.68 -19.03
N SER A 515 -9.89 -40.49 -19.60
CA SER A 515 -9.69 -40.27 -21.03
C SER A 515 -8.19 -40.42 -21.33
N PRO A 516 -7.77 -41.28 -22.28
CA PRO A 516 -6.36 -41.51 -22.57
C PRO A 516 -5.71 -40.44 -23.47
N ALA A 517 -6.26 -39.23 -23.62
CA ALA A 517 -5.73 -38.28 -24.60
C ALA A 517 -5.81 -36.81 -24.18
N SER A 518 -4.89 -36.39 -23.32
CA SER A 518 -4.09 -35.15 -23.44
C SER A 518 -3.25 -34.99 -22.16
N PRO A 519 -1.90 -34.93 -22.25
CA PRO A 519 -1.08 -34.66 -21.08
C PRO A 519 -1.46 -33.29 -20.50
N VAL A 520 -1.51 -33.20 -19.17
CA VAL A 520 -1.49 -31.91 -18.48
C VAL A 520 -0.13 -31.29 -18.81
N TYR A 521 -0.09 -30.45 -19.85
CA TYR A 521 1.06 -29.61 -20.14
C TYR A 521 1.10 -28.52 -19.07
N ILE A 522 1.63 -28.84 -17.89
CA ILE A 522 2.48 -27.87 -17.21
C ILE A 522 3.74 -27.91 -18.06
N ARG A 523 3.94 -26.91 -18.94
CA ARG A 523 5.19 -26.81 -19.71
C ARG A 523 6.34 -26.87 -18.72
N ASP A 524 7.48 -27.46 -19.09
CA ASP A 524 8.72 -27.60 -18.30
C ASP A 524 9.05 -26.35 -17.44
N HIS A 525 8.40 -26.24 -16.29
CA HIS A 525 8.64 -25.18 -15.33
C HIS A 525 9.31 -25.87 -14.14
N SER A 526 10.63 -25.82 -14.13
CA SER A 526 11.49 -26.43 -13.10
C SER A 526 11.16 -25.96 -11.67
N GLY A 527 10.44 -24.85 -11.50
CA GLY A 527 10.00 -24.32 -10.20
C GLY A 527 8.62 -24.81 -9.70
N VAL A 528 7.96 -25.75 -10.37
CA VAL A 528 6.69 -26.37 -9.92
C VAL A 528 6.92 -27.83 -9.54
N ILE A 529 6.51 -28.22 -8.33
CA ILE A 529 6.60 -29.59 -7.83
C ILE A 529 5.19 -30.18 -7.74
N ILE A 530 4.99 -31.36 -8.31
CA ILE A 530 3.72 -32.10 -8.22
C ILE A 530 3.94 -33.35 -7.38
N GLY A 531 3.32 -33.39 -6.22
CA GLY A 531 3.43 -34.48 -5.24
C GLY A 531 2.10 -35.21 -5.01
N ASN A 532 2.19 -36.47 -4.60
CA ASN A 532 1.07 -37.33 -4.21
C ASN A 532 0.02 -37.60 -5.32
N TRP A 533 0.44 -37.59 -6.59
CA TRP A 533 -0.42 -37.85 -7.74
C TRP A 533 -0.30 -39.31 -8.20
N ASN A 534 -0.99 -40.23 -7.50
CA ASN A 534 -0.89 -41.68 -7.73
C ASN A 534 -1.93 -42.26 -8.70
N SER A 535 -2.41 -41.48 -9.68
CA SER A 535 -3.15 -42.05 -10.81
C SER A 535 -2.16 -42.49 -11.88
N GLY A 536 -2.11 -43.77 -12.26
CA GLY A 536 -1.10 -44.34 -13.17
C GLY A 536 -0.97 -43.70 -14.58
N SER A 537 -1.72 -42.63 -14.88
CA SER A 537 -1.61 -41.80 -16.09
C SER A 537 -0.92 -40.45 -15.88
N TYR A 538 -0.66 -40.03 -14.63
CA TYR A 538 -0.07 -38.74 -14.27
C TYR A 538 0.84 -38.89 -13.04
N PRO A 539 2.14 -39.19 -13.21
CA PRO A 539 3.07 -39.38 -12.09
C PRO A 539 3.44 -38.05 -11.42
N ASN A 540 4.00 -38.15 -10.22
CA ASN A 540 4.72 -37.03 -9.57
C ASN A 540 5.72 -36.40 -10.57
N GLN A 541 5.83 -35.07 -10.54
CA GLN A 541 6.72 -34.30 -11.42
C GLN A 541 7.70 -33.49 -10.58
N ASN A 542 8.94 -33.40 -11.06
CA ASN A 542 10.04 -32.68 -10.39
C ASN A 542 10.31 -33.17 -8.96
N THR A 543 10.07 -34.47 -8.69
CA THR A 543 10.34 -35.12 -7.38
C THR A 543 11.57 -36.04 -7.40
N ASN A 544 12.42 -35.94 -8.43
CA ASN A 544 13.60 -36.78 -8.55
C ASN A 544 14.55 -36.56 -7.36
N GLY A 545 14.90 -37.63 -6.65
CA GLY A 545 15.77 -37.56 -5.47
C GLY A 545 15.07 -37.21 -4.15
N LEU A 546 13.74 -37.04 -4.16
CA LEU A 546 12.95 -36.79 -2.95
C LEU A 546 12.34 -38.09 -2.39
N ASP A 547 12.07 -38.12 -1.08
CA ASP A 547 11.44 -39.26 -0.41
C ASP A 547 9.96 -39.38 -0.80
N ALA A 548 9.64 -40.38 -1.62
CA ALA A 548 8.27 -40.65 -2.08
C ALA A 548 7.30 -40.91 -0.92
N THR A 549 7.75 -41.55 0.18
CA THR A 549 6.90 -41.86 1.33
C THR A 549 6.55 -40.59 2.10
N ALA A 550 7.51 -39.68 2.26
CA ALA A 550 7.28 -38.38 2.87
C ALA A 550 6.28 -37.56 2.05
N ILE A 551 6.44 -37.53 0.72
CA ILE A 551 5.55 -36.80 -0.21
C ILE A 551 4.09 -37.31 -0.15
N GLU A 552 3.88 -38.62 -0.01
CA GLU A 552 2.53 -39.21 0.12
C GLU A 552 1.83 -38.87 1.44
N GLY A 553 2.57 -38.35 2.44
CA GLY A 553 2.06 -37.95 3.75
C GLY A 553 1.73 -36.47 3.92
N LEU A 554 1.95 -35.62 2.90
CA LEU A 554 1.86 -34.14 3.03
C LEU A 554 0.44 -33.58 2.87
N ASP A 555 -0.55 -34.36 3.28
CA ASP A 555 -1.97 -34.02 3.23
C ASP A 555 -2.36 -33.09 4.40
N ILE A 556 -3.20 -32.08 4.15
CA ILE A 556 -3.81 -31.24 5.19
C ILE A 556 -4.55 -32.09 6.24
N SER A 557 -5.18 -33.21 5.87
CA SER A 557 -5.83 -34.09 6.83
C SER A 557 -4.82 -34.76 7.77
N GLU A 558 -3.63 -35.12 7.31
CA GLU A 558 -2.57 -35.64 8.18
C GLU A 558 -2.01 -34.54 9.09
N TYR A 559 -1.86 -33.31 8.56
CA TYR A 559 -1.53 -32.16 9.38
C TYR A 559 -2.59 -31.88 10.46
N ALA A 560 -3.87 -31.97 10.12
CA ALA A 560 -5.00 -31.79 11.04
C ALA A 560 -4.95 -32.80 12.19
N LYS A 561 -4.63 -34.07 11.91
CA LYS A 561 -4.49 -35.11 12.94
C LYS A 561 -3.41 -34.80 13.95
N ILE A 562 -2.27 -34.29 13.47
CA ILE A 562 -1.15 -33.88 14.32
C ILE A 562 -1.52 -32.63 15.13
N LEU A 563 -2.05 -31.61 14.45
CA LEU A 563 -2.38 -30.32 15.05
C LEU A 563 -3.46 -30.44 16.14
N LEU A 564 -4.48 -31.24 15.89
CA LEU A 564 -5.64 -31.41 16.77
C LEU A 564 -5.49 -32.59 17.74
N ASP A 565 -4.36 -33.31 17.70
CA ASP A 565 -4.12 -34.56 18.44
C ASP A 565 -5.30 -35.54 18.32
N ASN A 566 -5.83 -35.68 17.11
CA ASN A 566 -7.00 -36.51 16.82
C ASN A 566 -6.75 -37.34 15.55
N PRO A 567 -6.53 -38.65 15.63
CA PRO A 567 -6.25 -39.49 14.46
C PRO A 567 -7.42 -39.60 13.47
N ALA A 568 -8.63 -39.21 13.88
CA ALA A 568 -9.81 -39.14 13.03
C ALA A 568 -10.06 -37.74 12.44
N ALA A 569 -9.23 -36.74 12.77
CA ALA A 569 -9.37 -35.41 12.22
C ALA A 569 -9.26 -35.42 10.69
N THR A 570 -10.04 -34.55 10.09
CA THR A 570 -10.20 -34.38 8.65
C THR A 570 -9.79 -32.98 8.23
N TYR A 571 -9.72 -32.75 6.92
CA TYR A 571 -9.63 -31.41 6.34
C TYR A 571 -10.68 -30.43 6.89
N PHE A 572 -11.93 -30.89 7.12
CA PHE A 572 -12.99 -30.03 7.63
C PHE A 572 -12.75 -29.63 9.08
N ASP A 573 -12.25 -30.55 9.91
CA ASP A 573 -11.86 -30.24 11.29
C ASP A 573 -10.75 -29.18 11.33
N PHE A 574 -9.81 -29.23 10.38
CA PHE A 574 -8.80 -28.17 10.23
C PHE A 574 -9.40 -26.82 9.84
N CYS A 575 -10.31 -26.80 8.86
CA CYS A 575 -10.97 -25.54 8.46
C CYS A 575 -11.80 -24.95 9.61
N ASP A 576 -12.54 -25.80 10.33
CA ASP A 576 -13.35 -25.36 11.46
C ASP A 576 -12.46 -24.87 12.61
N TYR A 577 -11.31 -25.51 12.86
CA TYR A 577 -10.29 -24.99 13.78
C TYR A 577 -9.82 -23.59 13.37
N LEU A 578 -9.46 -23.36 12.11
CA LEU A 578 -9.03 -22.04 11.64
C LEU A 578 -10.08 -20.95 11.88
N ARG A 579 -11.37 -21.27 11.71
CA ARG A 579 -12.48 -20.32 11.95
C ARG A 579 -12.59 -19.91 13.42
N THR A 580 -12.16 -20.75 14.35
CA THR A 580 -12.18 -20.42 15.80
C THR A 580 -11.04 -19.49 16.23
N LEU A 581 -10.00 -19.35 15.41
CA LEU A 581 -8.85 -18.52 15.73
C LEU A 581 -9.18 -17.04 15.56
N GLU A 582 -8.65 -16.23 16.49
CA GLU A 582 -8.61 -14.77 16.31
C GLU A 582 -7.68 -14.41 15.15
N ASP A 583 -6.51 -15.06 15.10
CA ASP A 583 -5.52 -15.00 14.01
C ASP A 583 -5.35 -16.38 13.36
N PRO A 584 -6.09 -16.69 12.28
CA PRO A 584 -5.93 -17.94 11.54
C PRO A 584 -4.58 -18.05 10.81
N ILE A 585 -3.91 -16.93 10.52
CA ILE A 585 -2.68 -16.89 9.74
C ILE A 585 -1.49 -17.41 10.55
N SER A 586 -1.57 -17.42 11.88
CA SER A 586 -0.60 -18.09 12.74
C SER A 586 -0.41 -19.58 12.41
N ALA A 587 -1.37 -20.22 11.74
CA ALA A 587 -1.27 -21.61 11.29
C ALA A 587 -0.51 -21.79 9.96
N LEU A 588 -0.28 -20.70 9.19
CA LEU A 588 0.28 -20.75 7.84
C LEU A 588 1.72 -21.25 7.82
N GLU A 589 2.61 -20.68 8.62
CA GLU A 589 4.03 -21.05 8.61
C GLU A 589 4.23 -22.52 9.04
N PRO A 590 3.64 -23.01 10.15
CA PRO A 590 3.72 -24.43 10.50
C PRO A 590 3.18 -25.36 9.40
N LEU A 591 2.06 -25.00 8.78
CA LEU A 591 1.47 -25.73 7.66
C LEU A 591 2.40 -25.77 6.45
N GLN A 592 2.99 -24.63 6.08
CA GLN A 592 3.94 -24.55 4.98
C GLN A 592 5.20 -25.35 5.26
N ARG A 593 5.76 -25.33 6.48
CA ARG A 593 6.94 -26.15 6.83
C ARG A 593 6.65 -27.63 6.74
N PHE A 594 5.49 -28.06 7.21
CA PHE A 594 5.02 -29.44 7.04
C PHE A 594 5.00 -29.83 5.54
N GLN A 595 4.54 -28.94 4.67
CA GLN A 595 4.30 -29.24 3.25
C GLN A 595 5.49 -29.01 2.33
N LEU A 596 6.30 -27.99 2.58
CA LEU A 596 7.34 -27.49 1.66
C LEU A 596 8.75 -27.94 2.04
N SER A 597 9.00 -28.25 3.32
CA SER A 597 10.31 -28.74 3.75
C SER A 597 10.73 -30.09 3.15
N PRO A 598 9.82 -31.07 2.93
CA PRO A 598 10.17 -32.33 2.27
C PRO A 598 10.61 -32.14 0.81
N PHE A 599 10.24 -31.02 0.20
CA PHE A 599 10.65 -30.64 -1.15
C PHE A 599 11.95 -29.82 -1.18
N GLY A 600 12.54 -29.53 -0.02
CA GLY A 600 13.72 -28.65 0.08
C GLY A 600 13.43 -27.19 -0.28
N VAL A 601 12.16 -26.81 -0.39
CA VAL A 601 11.74 -25.44 -0.77
C VAL A 601 11.97 -24.47 0.38
N ILE A 602 11.75 -24.92 1.62
CA ILE A 602 12.04 -24.19 2.86
C ILE A 602 12.70 -25.12 3.88
N SER A 603 13.39 -24.57 4.87
CA SER A 603 13.93 -25.35 5.97
C SER A 603 12.82 -26.00 6.81
N SER A 604 13.06 -27.22 7.27
CA SER A 604 12.18 -27.89 8.24
C SER A 604 12.24 -27.24 9.63
N THR A 605 13.29 -26.47 9.91
CA THR A 605 13.47 -25.70 11.14
C THR A 605 13.33 -24.20 10.88
N VAL A 606 12.77 -23.49 11.87
CA VAL A 606 12.73 -22.02 11.89
C VAL A 606 14.13 -21.50 12.23
N ARG A 607 14.56 -20.43 11.56
CA ARG A 607 15.79 -19.74 11.91
C ARG A 607 15.58 -19.05 13.27
N THR A 608 16.49 -19.28 14.21
CA THR A 608 16.42 -18.70 15.56
C THR A 608 17.63 -17.84 15.91
N THR A 609 18.64 -17.83 15.04
CA THR A 609 19.87 -17.09 15.25
C THR A 609 19.85 -15.83 14.38
N PRO A 610 20.08 -14.65 14.97
CA PRO A 610 20.15 -13.41 14.20
C PRO A 610 21.32 -13.43 13.24
N GLN A 611 21.15 -12.82 12.06
CA GLN A 611 22.17 -12.72 11.02
C GLN A 611 22.10 -11.37 10.30
N THR A 612 23.16 -11.05 9.54
CA THR A 612 23.08 -10.03 8.50
C THR A 612 22.37 -10.63 7.28
N CYS A 613 21.15 -10.18 7.02
CA CYS A 613 20.38 -10.52 5.84
C CYS A 613 20.92 -9.71 4.66
N VAL A 614 21.49 -10.40 3.67
CA VAL A 614 22.09 -9.76 2.50
C VAL A 614 21.10 -9.79 1.34
N PHE A 615 20.83 -8.62 0.75
CA PHE A 615 19.94 -8.46 -0.39
C PHE A 615 20.68 -8.80 -1.68
N GLN A 616 20.16 -9.76 -2.42
CA GLN A 616 20.72 -10.17 -3.71
C GLN A 616 19.63 -10.80 -4.58
N GLN A 617 19.65 -10.52 -5.87
CA GLN A 617 18.75 -11.21 -6.79
C GLN A 617 19.01 -12.72 -6.74
N HIS A 618 17.96 -13.50 -6.59
CA HIS A 618 18.10 -14.95 -6.59
C HIS A 618 18.48 -15.45 -7.99
N ALA A 619 19.38 -16.44 -8.03
CA ALA A 619 19.93 -17.02 -9.26
C ALA A 619 18.88 -17.62 -10.23
N VAL A 620 17.63 -17.75 -9.80
CA VAL A 620 16.54 -18.28 -10.63
C VAL A 620 15.77 -17.18 -11.36
N GLY A 621 15.95 -15.90 -11.04
CA GLY A 621 15.35 -14.77 -11.77
C GLY A 621 14.19 -14.07 -11.05
N SER A 622 14.33 -13.79 -9.75
CA SER A 622 13.46 -12.87 -9.02
C SER A 622 13.63 -11.41 -9.49
N PRO A 623 12.77 -10.46 -9.08
CA PRO A 623 12.91 -9.05 -9.46
C PRO A 623 14.23 -8.40 -9.05
N GLY A 624 14.83 -8.79 -7.91
CA GLY A 624 16.15 -8.30 -7.49
C GLY A 624 16.19 -6.82 -7.08
N ILE A 625 15.03 -6.19 -6.89
CA ILE A 625 14.86 -4.80 -6.43
C ILE A 625 13.83 -4.67 -5.31
N ARG A 626 13.06 -5.73 -5.01
CA ARG A 626 11.95 -5.72 -4.06
C ARG A 626 12.37 -6.40 -2.76
N MET A 627 12.53 -5.60 -1.71
CA MET A 627 12.97 -6.06 -0.39
C MET A 627 11.93 -6.87 0.36
N ASP A 628 10.67 -6.83 -0.06
CA ASP A 628 9.57 -7.59 0.52
C ASP A 628 9.42 -9.00 -0.08
N ILE A 629 10.33 -9.41 -0.97
CA ILE A 629 10.41 -10.77 -1.53
C ILE A 629 11.43 -11.60 -0.74
N GLU A 630 10.98 -12.66 -0.08
CA GLU A 630 11.85 -13.55 0.71
C GLU A 630 12.95 -14.23 -0.10
N LEU A 631 12.68 -14.49 -1.38
CA LEU A 631 13.62 -15.12 -2.29
C LEU A 631 14.87 -14.24 -2.55
N ASP A 632 14.76 -12.91 -2.42
CA ASP A 632 15.86 -11.95 -2.66
C ASP A 632 16.78 -11.76 -1.44
N TRP A 633 16.60 -12.57 -0.39
CA TRP A 633 17.43 -12.55 0.81
C TRP A 633 18.24 -13.82 0.95
N THR A 634 19.51 -13.70 1.37
CA THR A 634 20.42 -14.86 1.57
C THR A 634 19.87 -15.91 2.55
N GLN A 635 19.05 -15.51 3.50
CA GLN A 635 18.45 -16.39 4.50
C GLN A 635 17.21 -17.11 3.98
N GLY A 636 16.66 -16.66 2.85
CA GLY A 636 15.40 -17.11 2.31
C GLY A 636 14.19 -16.71 3.14
N ASP A 637 14.32 -15.79 4.11
CA ASP A 637 13.27 -15.14 4.89
C ASP A 637 13.45 -13.61 4.92
N LEU A 638 12.47 -12.86 5.39
CA LEU A 638 12.56 -11.39 5.46
C LEU A 638 13.45 -10.96 6.64
N PRO A 639 14.22 -9.85 6.52
CA PRO A 639 14.92 -9.26 7.64
C PRO A 639 13.99 -8.94 8.81
N GLY A 640 14.49 -9.14 10.03
CA GLY A 640 13.72 -8.92 11.25
C GLY A 640 12.78 -10.08 11.59
N THR A 641 12.83 -11.20 10.84
CA THR A 641 12.19 -12.46 11.27
C THR A 641 12.76 -12.94 12.61
N VAL A 642 14.05 -12.73 12.84
CA VAL A 642 14.73 -12.99 14.11
C VAL A 642 15.19 -11.67 14.74
N ALA A 643 14.92 -11.50 16.03
CA ALA A 643 15.37 -10.33 16.77
C ALA A 643 16.91 -10.23 16.75
N GLY A 644 17.43 -9.07 16.36
CA GLY A 644 18.86 -8.82 16.22
C GLY A 644 19.39 -8.95 14.78
N ASP A 645 18.53 -9.25 13.80
CA ASP A 645 18.93 -9.24 12.39
C ASP A 645 19.42 -7.84 11.95
N SER A 646 20.43 -7.82 11.08
CA SER A 646 20.88 -6.62 10.35
C SER A 646 20.57 -6.77 8.86
N ILE A 647 20.57 -5.67 8.11
CA ILE A 647 20.39 -5.64 6.65
C ILE A 647 21.70 -5.22 5.99
N ASP A 648 22.05 -5.88 4.89
CA ASP A 648 23.08 -5.42 3.97
C ASP A 648 22.57 -5.45 2.53
N MET A 649 22.51 -4.28 1.89
CA MET A 649 22.06 -4.19 0.50
C MET A 649 23.10 -4.71 -0.50
N ALA A 650 24.34 -4.99 -0.09
CA ALA A 650 25.43 -5.46 -0.97
C ALA A 650 25.61 -4.59 -2.23
N GLY A 651 25.41 -3.28 -2.10
CA GLY A 651 25.49 -2.32 -3.20
C GLY A 651 24.30 -2.31 -4.17
N HIS A 652 23.22 -3.04 -3.88
CA HIS A 652 22.02 -3.06 -4.70
C HIS A 652 21.07 -1.91 -4.39
N HIS A 653 20.32 -1.50 -5.42
CA HIS A 653 19.15 -0.65 -5.22
C HIS A 653 18.02 -1.45 -4.59
N GLY A 654 17.29 -0.82 -3.66
CA GLY A 654 16.16 -1.46 -2.98
C GLY A 654 14.89 -0.64 -3.08
N GLN A 655 13.76 -1.34 -3.16
CA GLN A 655 12.44 -0.82 -2.85
C GLN A 655 11.84 -1.69 -1.74
N GLY A 656 11.46 -1.06 -0.64
CA GLY A 656 10.88 -1.72 0.52
C GLY A 656 9.47 -1.25 0.82
N SER A 657 8.57 -2.21 1.03
CA SER A 657 7.21 -1.96 1.50
C SER A 657 6.71 -3.14 2.34
N PHE A 658 7.19 -3.25 3.58
CA PHE A 658 6.81 -4.29 4.54
C PHE A 658 7.09 -3.85 5.98
N ASN A 659 6.58 -4.61 6.95
CA ASN A 659 6.83 -4.39 8.37
C ASN A 659 7.70 -5.54 8.92
N PRO A 660 9.00 -5.32 9.21
CA PRO A 660 9.81 -6.28 9.94
C PRO A 660 9.17 -6.61 11.29
N LYS A 661 9.11 -7.91 11.64
CA LYS A 661 8.52 -8.36 12.90
C LYS A 661 9.29 -7.86 14.12
N ASN A 662 10.60 -7.78 13.99
CA ASN A 662 11.50 -7.23 14.99
C ASN A 662 12.25 -6.04 14.41
N ARG A 663 12.66 -5.13 15.28
CA ARG A 663 13.56 -4.03 14.91
C ARG A 663 14.86 -4.57 14.33
N ILE A 664 15.40 -3.85 13.35
CA ILE A 664 16.65 -4.18 12.68
C ILE A 664 17.80 -3.59 13.48
N THR A 665 18.88 -4.36 13.67
CA THR A 665 20.07 -3.87 14.38
C THR A 665 20.74 -2.78 13.57
N ASP A 666 21.32 -3.12 12.42
CA ASP A 666 21.97 -2.15 11.52
C ASP A 666 21.44 -2.30 10.09
N PHE A 667 21.48 -1.23 9.31
CA PHE A 667 21.13 -1.25 7.90
C PHE A 667 22.28 -0.69 7.07
N THR A 668 22.95 -1.53 6.28
CA THR A 668 23.92 -1.09 5.27
C THR A 668 23.21 -0.78 3.95
N LEU A 669 23.21 0.50 3.59
CA LEU A 669 22.51 1.05 2.42
C LEU A 669 23.22 0.70 1.11
N GLY A 670 22.45 0.57 0.03
CA GLY A 670 22.98 0.58 -1.33
C GLY A 670 23.00 1.99 -1.92
N PRO A 671 23.19 2.15 -3.24
CA PRO A 671 23.22 3.46 -3.87
C PRO A 671 21.88 4.21 -3.77
N SER A 672 20.75 3.49 -3.75
CA SER A 672 19.46 4.10 -3.41
C SER A 672 18.48 3.13 -2.76
N LEU A 673 17.67 3.64 -1.84
CA LEU A 673 16.53 2.96 -1.24
C LEU A 673 15.26 3.81 -1.39
N LEU A 674 14.21 3.21 -1.94
CA LEU A 674 12.84 3.72 -1.88
C LEU A 674 12.06 2.93 -0.83
N TRP A 675 11.72 3.57 0.29
CA TRP A 675 10.87 3.00 1.32
C TRP A 675 9.47 3.59 1.19
N ASN A 676 8.52 2.79 0.69
CA ASN A 676 7.20 3.27 0.26
C ASN A 676 6.01 2.47 0.83
N GLY A 677 6.22 1.82 1.97
CA GLY A 677 5.16 1.39 2.87
C GLY A 677 5.72 0.63 4.07
N GLY A 678 4.93 0.54 5.13
CA GLY A 678 5.32 -0.09 6.39
C GLY A 678 6.36 0.71 7.16
N CYS A 679 6.97 0.07 8.14
CA CYS A 679 7.90 0.67 9.09
C CYS A 679 9.27 0.01 9.01
N MET A 680 10.33 0.79 8.84
CA MET A 680 11.70 0.37 9.11
C MET A 680 12.15 1.02 10.43
N ASP A 681 12.41 0.20 11.45
CA ASP A 681 12.81 0.67 12.78
C ASP A 681 14.20 0.12 13.14
N LEU A 682 15.21 1.01 13.16
CA LEU A 682 16.60 0.66 13.46
C LEU A 682 16.92 0.82 14.96
N LEU A 683 17.62 -0.16 15.53
CA LEU A 683 18.21 -0.12 16.88
C LEU A 683 19.62 0.47 16.89
N GLY A 684 20.36 0.30 15.80
CA GLY A 684 21.70 0.81 15.56
C GLY A 684 21.69 1.79 14.39
N ASP A 685 22.67 1.65 13.50
CA ASP A 685 22.99 2.69 12.52
C ASP A 685 22.41 2.40 11.13
N LEU A 686 22.09 3.47 10.41
CA LEU A 686 22.01 3.43 8.95
C LEU A 686 23.43 3.68 8.39
N ILE A 687 24.06 2.63 7.88
CA ILE A 687 25.43 2.65 7.36
C ILE A 687 25.39 2.99 5.87
N VAL A 688 26.04 4.08 5.49
CA VAL A 688 26.19 4.53 4.10
C VAL A 688 27.59 4.16 3.61
N PRO A 689 27.77 3.13 2.76
CA PRO A 689 29.10 2.66 2.38
C PRO A 689 29.90 3.67 1.55
N ALA A 690 29.21 4.50 0.78
CA ALA A 690 29.79 5.51 -0.11
C ALA A 690 28.91 6.76 -0.17
N SER A 691 29.54 7.94 -0.26
CA SER A 691 28.85 9.22 -0.43
C SER A 691 27.94 9.23 -1.66
N GLY A 692 26.80 9.91 -1.53
CA GLY A 692 25.81 10.07 -2.61
C GLY A 692 24.73 9.00 -2.61
N SER A 693 24.67 8.15 -1.58
CA SER A 693 23.56 7.21 -1.42
C SER A 693 22.27 7.99 -1.11
N THR A 694 21.15 7.54 -1.67
CA THR A 694 19.85 8.23 -1.49
C THR A 694 18.85 7.37 -0.73
N LEU A 695 18.25 7.92 0.33
CA LEU A 695 17.07 7.36 0.99
C LEU A 695 15.84 8.21 0.61
N THR A 696 14.82 7.56 0.04
CA THR A 696 13.51 8.17 -0.18
C THR A 696 12.47 7.46 0.69
N VAL A 697 11.72 8.22 1.50
CA VAL A 697 10.64 7.72 2.34
C VAL A 697 9.32 8.34 1.87
N CYS A 698 8.37 7.52 1.44
CA CYS A 698 7.10 8.03 0.89
C CYS A 698 5.89 7.14 1.13
N ASP A 699 4.74 7.52 0.57
CA ASP A 699 3.53 6.70 0.46
C ASP A 699 2.90 6.22 1.79
N ASN A 700 3.12 6.92 2.91
CA ASN A 700 2.82 6.56 4.32
C ASN A 700 3.90 5.76 5.07
N ALA A 701 5.05 5.53 4.45
CA ALA A 701 6.09 4.72 5.05
C ALA A 701 6.79 5.44 6.20
N HIS A 702 7.20 4.67 7.22
CA HIS A 702 7.93 5.18 8.36
C HIS A 702 9.36 4.64 8.37
N PHE A 703 10.32 5.52 8.65
CA PHE A 703 11.72 5.16 8.75
C PHE A 703 12.35 5.81 10.00
N TYR A 704 12.75 4.98 10.96
CA TYR A 704 13.35 5.41 12.22
C TYR A 704 14.84 5.09 12.22
N VAL A 705 15.66 6.08 12.53
CA VAL A 705 17.12 5.94 12.65
C VAL A 705 17.58 6.46 14.00
N ASN A 706 18.69 5.90 14.48
CA ASN A 706 19.41 6.45 15.62
C ASN A 706 20.58 7.32 15.15
N ASP A 707 21.38 6.81 14.21
CA ASP A 707 22.50 7.53 13.60
C ASP A 707 22.64 7.13 12.12
N VAL A 708 23.39 7.92 11.36
CA VAL A 708 23.85 7.63 10.02
C VAL A 708 25.38 7.66 10.02
N THR A 709 26.03 6.58 9.64
CA THR A 709 27.49 6.47 9.65
C THR A 709 28.06 6.14 8.28
N GLY A 710 29.34 6.43 8.07
CA GLY A 710 30.03 6.20 6.80
C GLY A 710 30.06 7.45 5.91
N GLY A 711 29.53 7.35 4.69
CA GLY A 711 29.47 8.41 3.71
C GLY A 711 28.25 9.32 3.82
N ASP A 712 28.16 10.26 2.88
CA ASP A 712 27.09 11.26 2.82
C ASP A 712 25.75 10.69 2.35
N LEU A 713 24.68 11.03 3.07
CA LEU A 713 23.30 10.66 2.74
C LEU A 713 22.52 11.82 2.09
N THR A 714 21.81 11.53 1.01
CA THR A 714 20.70 12.36 0.52
C THR A 714 19.37 11.77 1.00
N LEU A 715 18.59 12.54 1.75
CA LEU A 715 17.30 12.17 2.32
C LEU A 715 16.16 12.92 1.61
N ASN A 716 15.19 12.17 1.10
CA ASN A 716 13.95 12.70 0.54
C ASN A 716 12.74 12.12 1.27
N VAL A 717 11.89 12.96 1.84
CA VAL A 717 10.65 12.53 2.49
C VAL A 717 9.45 13.17 1.81
N THR A 718 8.45 12.37 1.44
CA THR A 718 7.28 12.80 0.65
C THR A 718 6.05 12.01 1.06
N GLU A 719 5.12 12.61 1.80
CA GLU A 719 3.98 11.89 2.40
C GLU A 719 4.41 10.65 3.22
N GLY A 720 5.62 10.68 3.81
CA GLY A 720 6.17 9.65 4.66
C GLY A 720 6.68 10.24 5.97
N VAL A 721 7.21 9.38 6.84
CA VAL A 721 7.68 9.75 8.18
C VAL A 721 9.14 9.36 8.34
N PHE A 722 9.98 10.34 8.68
CA PHE A 722 11.37 10.10 9.07
C PHE A 722 11.60 10.58 10.50
N ILE A 723 12.21 9.73 11.33
CA ILE A 723 12.47 10.03 12.74
C ILE A 723 13.93 9.75 13.07
N ASN A 724 14.63 10.79 13.51
CA ASN A 724 15.97 10.68 14.09
C ASN A 724 15.88 10.69 15.62
N ARG A 725 16.37 9.62 16.26
CA ARG A 725 16.30 9.44 17.72
C ARG A 725 17.58 9.80 18.47
N GLN A 726 18.72 9.94 17.80
CA GLN A 726 19.97 10.32 18.46
C GLN A 726 20.67 11.45 17.70
N ALA A 727 22.00 11.49 17.74
CA ALA A 727 22.78 12.51 17.06
C ALA A 727 22.96 12.14 15.60
N LEU A 728 22.58 13.04 14.70
CA LEU A 728 22.69 12.86 13.26
C LEU A 728 23.51 14.02 12.66
N THR A 729 24.67 13.68 12.08
CA THR A 729 25.66 14.68 11.61
C THR A 729 26.15 14.48 10.18
N THR A 730 25.65 13.48 9.45
CA THR A 730 26.20 12.97 8.18
C THR A 730 25.20 13.07 7.01
N VAL A 731 24.14 13.86 7.17
CA VAL A 731 23.15 14.08 6.11
C VAL A 731 23.50 15.34 5.35
N VAL A 732 23.84 15.19 4.07
CA VAL A 732 24.26 16.30 3.22
C VAL A 732 23.07 17.04 2.64
N ASP A 733 22.04 16.35 2.17
CA ASP A 733 20.86 17.00 1.59
C ASP A 733 19.59 16.34 2.11
N ALA A 734 18.82 17.07 2.92
CA ALA A 734 17.51 16.62 3.43
C ALA A 734 16.39 17.47 2.83
N THR A 735 15.37 16.82 2.27
CA THR A 735 14.18 17.48 1.72
C THR A 735 12.90 16.87 2.28
N PHE A 736 12.06 17.71 2.88
CA PHE A 736 10.73 17.34 3.40
C PHE A 736 9.66 18.10 2.63
N ARG A 737 8.66 17.38 2.10
CA ARG A 737 7.58 17.93 1.25
C ARG A 737 6.31 17.11 1.31
N TYR A 738 5.21 17.72 0.90
CA TYR A 738 3.90 17.08 0.70
C TYR A 738 3.44 16.26 1.92
N GLY A 739 2.94 16.89 2.99
CA GLY A 739 2.37 16.15 4.11
C GLY A 739 3.35 15.19 4.82
N SER A 740 4.64 15.32 4.56
CA SER A 740 5.68 14.52 5.22
C SER A 740 5.87 14.94 6.67
N ILE A 741 6.24 13.99 7.51
CA ILE A 741 6.65 14.25 8.90
C ILE A 741 8.15 14.01 9.05
N GLY A 742 8.87 15.01 9.54
CA GLY A 742 10.30 14.94 9.81
C GLY A 742 10.62 15.27 11.26
N ILE A 743 10.81 14.26 12.11
CA ILE A 743 11.35 14.48 13.45
C ILE A 743 12.87 14.53 13.32
N LEU A 744 13.40 15.74 13.20
CA LEU A 744 14.82 16.02 13.04
C LEU A 744 15.61 15.59 14.26
N ALA A 745 15.05 15.77 15.46
CA ALA A 745 15.61 15.24 16.69
C ALA A 745 14.49 14.86 17.66
N TYR A 746 14.50 13.61 18.07
CA TYR A 746 13.80 13.15 19.26
C TYR A 746 14.54 13.65 20.51
N GLU A 747 13.87 13.68 21.66
CA GLU A 747 14.50 14.11 22.92
C GLU A 747 15.83 13.42 23.23
N GLY A 748 16.82 14.21 23.67
CA GLY A 748 18.19 13.74 23.88
C GLY A 748 19.01 13.61 22.59
N GLY A 749 18.36 13.65 21.42
CA GLY A 749 18.99 13.62 20.10
C GLY A 749 19.39 15.00 19.57
N SER A 750 20.07 15.00 18.43
CA SER A 750 20.39 16.22 17.70
C SER A 750 20.46 16.01 16.20
N TYR A 751 20.15 17.06 15.44
CA TYR A 751 20.37 17.12 13.99
C TYR A 751 21.35 18.24 13.68
N THR A 752 22.32 17.99 12.81
CA THR A 752 23.29 19.02 12.40
C THR A 752 23.21 19.27 10.90
N VAL A 753 23.04 20.55 10.53
CA VAL A 753 23.28 21.05 9.17
C VAL A 753 24.69 21.63 9.15
N GLY A 754 25.64 20.86 8.62
CA GLY A 754 27.05 21.21 8.52
C GLY A 754 27.39 22.04 7.29
N SER A 755 28.69 22.32 7.11
CA SER A 755 29.18 23.11 5.98
C SER A 755 29.02 22.35 4.66
N GLY A 756 28.27 22.91 3.71
CA GLY A 756 27.94 22.27 2.44
C GLY A 756 26.61 21.51 2.46
N ASP A 757 26.03 21.29 3.65
CA ASP A 757 24.78 20.56 3.80
C ASP A 757 23.57 21.47 3.59
N THR A 758 22.45 20.91 3.14
CA THR A 758 21.18 21.60 2.92
C THR A 758 20.03 20.90 3.63
N LEU A 759 19.26 21.66 4.41
CA LEU A 759 17.94 21.25 4.90
C LEU A 759 16.87 22.08 4.18
N THR A 760 16.03 21.43 3.39
CA THR A 760 14.91 22.05 2.67
C THR A 760 13.57 21.60 3.24
N VAL A 761 12.74 22.57 3.65
CA VAL A 761 11.39 22.34 4.16
C VAL A 761 10.38 23.05 3.27
N TYR A 762 9.50 22.27 2.64
CA TYR A 762 8.39 22.78 1.85
C TYR A 762 7.15 23.00 2.71
N GLY A 763 6.20 23.78 2.19
CA GLY A 763 4.89 23.97 2.81
C GLY A 763 4.15 22.65 2.99
N TYR A 764 3.30 22.60 4.02
CA TYR A 764 2.54 21.39 4.41
C TYR A 764 3.38 20.18 4.85
N ALA A 765 4.71 20.30 4.95
CA ALA A 765 5.53 19.34 5.69
C ALA A 765 5.53 19.72 7.19
N ASP A 766 5.40 18.73 8.06
CA ASP A 766 5.52 18.89 9.52
C ASP A 766 6.92 18.44 9.97
N VAL A 767 7.81 19.41 10.20
CA VAL A 767 9.23 19.14 10.48
C VAL A 767 9.63 19.77 11.81
N GLY A 768 10.40 19.05 12.62
CA GLY A 768 11.02 19.58 13.83
C GLY A 768 11.25 18.54 14.92
N PHE A 769 10.63 18.69 16.10
CA PHE A 769 11.05 17.98 17.31
C PHE A 769 9.91 17.23 18.01
N GLU A 770 10.25 16.16 18.73
CA GLU A 770 9.32 15.40 19.58
C GLU A 770 10.05 14.77 20.78
N GLY A 771 9.32 14.40 21.85
CA GLY A 771 9.86 13.67 23.00
C GLY A 771 8.81 13.34 24.07
N ASP A 772 9.12 12.43 24.98
CA ASP A 772 8.20 11.89 26.00
C ASP A 772 8.66 12.06 27.46
N SER A 773 9.91 12.44 27.71
CA SER A 773 10.53 12.51 29.04
C SER A 773 11.08 13.90 29.41
N GLY A 774 10.82 14.92 28.60
CA GLY A 774 11.26 16.30 28.84
C GLY A 774 12.76 16.52 28.59
N GLY A 775 13.41 15.63 27.84
CA GLY A 775 14.79 15.82 27.37
C GLY A 775 14.89 16.96 26.35
N THR A 776 16.11 17.43 26.11
CA THR A 776 16.38 18.47 25.12
C THR A 776 16.62 17.86 23.75
N ALA A 777 15.89 18.31 22.73
CA ALA A 777 16.12 17.96 21.33
C ALA A 777 16.78 19.15 20.63
N THR A 778 17.87 18.93 19.90
CA THR A 778 18.70 20.05 19.38
C THR A 778 18.85 20.05 17.87
N LEU A 779 18.64 21.19 17.22
CA LEU A 779 19.03 21.44 15.83
C LEU A 779 20.22 22.40 15.78
N ASN A 780 21.34 21.93 15.24
CA ASN A 780 22.56 22.70 15.07
C ASN A 780 22.70 23.19 13.63
N LEU A 781 22.60 24.50 13.42
CA LEU A 781 22.70 25.11 12.10
C LEU A 781 24.05 25.83 11.98
N ASN A 782 25.04 25.15 11.40
CA ASN A 782 26.43 25.60 11.41
C ASN A 782 26.81 26.44 10.18
N ALA A 783 27.84 27.27 10.33
CA ALA A 783 28.36 28.08 9.24
C ALA A 783 28.74 27.24 8.01
N GLY A 784 28.36 27.73 6.83
CA GLY A 784 28.58 27.06 5.55
C GLY A 784 27.45 26.10 5.13
N GLY A 785 26.54 25.74 6.03
CA GLY A 785 25.32 25.01 5.69
C GLY A 785 24.21 25.93 5.18
N THR A 786 23.14 25.34 4.65
CA THR A 786 21.98 26.06 4.11
C THR A 786 20.68 25.53 4.71
N LEU A 787 19.91 26.42 5.32
CA LEU A 787 18.51 26.18 5.69
C LEU A 787 17.61 26.85 4.64
N LYS A 788 16.73 26.07 4.03
CA LYS A 788 15.88 26.50 2.93
C LYS A 788 14.41 26.29 3.23
N PHE A 789 13.63 27.37 3.14
CA PHE A 789 12.17 27.33 3.24
C PHE A 789 11.56 27.59 1.88
N LYS A 790 10.61 26.73 1.51
CA LYS A 790 9.87 26.86 0.26
C LYS A 790 8.37 26.82 0.50
N PRO A 791 7.59 27.58 -0.27
CA PRO A 791 6.15 27.51 -0.20
C PRO A 791 5.65 26.32 -1.00
N SER A 792 4.53 25.77 -0.54
CA SER A 792 3.74 24.81 -1.29
C SER A 792 2.33 25.33 -1.40
N MET A 793 1.67 25.01 -2.51
CA MET A 793 0.28 25.36 -2.71
C MET A 793 -0.60 24.11 -2.65
N ARG A 794 -1.74 24.24 -1.97
CA ARG A 794 -2.82 23.27 -1.99
C ARG A 794 -3.99 23.83 -2.80
N PHE A 795 -4.43 23.09 -3.82
CA PHE A 795 -5.52 23.47 -4.74
C PHE A 795 -6.72 22.55 -4.53
N MET A 796 -7.91 23.13 -4.38
CA MET A 796 -9.16 22.36 -4.43
C MET A 796 -9.77 22.44 -5.84
N LEU A 797 -9.89 21.32 -6.53
CA LEU A 797 -10.55 21.26 -7.83
C LEU A 797 -12.04 21.00 -7.65
N ASN A 798 -12.88 22.01 -7.90
CA ASN A 798 -14.33 21.84 -7.91
C ASN A 798 -14.80 21.38 -9.30
N THR A 799 -15.31 20.15 -9.39
CA THR A 799 -15.71 19.50 -10.64
C THR A 799 -17.03 20.05 -11.22
N SER A 800 -17.81 20.80 -10.44
CA SER A 800 -19.16 21.25 -10.82
C SER A 800 -19.20 22.26 -11.98
N THR A 801 -18.08 22.91 -12.32
CA THR A 801 -17.97 23.90 -13.42
C THR A 801 -17.25 23.37 -14.67
N MET A 802 -16.80 22.11 -14.66
CA MET A 802 -16.20 21.50 -15.85
C MET A 802 -17.30 21.14 -16.85
N SER A 803 -17.29 21.79 -18.02
CA SER A 803 -18.24 21.48 -19.10
C SER A 803 -18.07 20.03 -19.52
N TYR A 804 -19.07 19.22 -19.18
CA TYR A 804 -19.12 17.77 -19.40
C TYR A 804 -19.20 17.47 -20.91
N ASP A 805 -18.08 17.08 -21.52
CA ASP A 805 -18.09 16.47 -22.86
C ASP A 805 -17.92 14.94 -22.70
N PRO A 806 -18.98 14.14 -22.91
CA PRO A 806 -18.99 12.71 -22.61
C PRO A 806 -18.04 11.87 -23.48
N ILE A 807 -17.36 12.47 -24.47
CA ILE A 807 -16.49 11.77 -25.42
C ILE A 807 -15.00 11.80 -25.00
N VAL A 808 -14.61 12.63 -24.04
CA VAL A 808 -13.20 12.78 -23.62
C VAL A 808 -13.06 12.62 -22.10
N MET A 809 -13.48 11.47 -21.57
CA MET A 809 -13.14 11.07 -20.20
C MET A 809 -11.73 10.48 -20.18
N ASN A 810 -10.74 11.36 -20.21
CA ASN A 810 -9.35 10.99 -19.97
C ASN A 810 -9.09 11.09 -18.47
N VAL A 811 -8.41 10.07 -17.94
CA VAL A 811 -7.57 10.18 -16.74
C VAL A 811 -6.84 11.50 -16.85
N ILE A 812 -6.98 12.44 -15.91
CA ILE A 812 -5.97 13.50 -15.85
C ILE A 812 -4.76 12.86 -15.19
N THR A 813 -3.97 12.08 -15.94
CA THR A 813 -2.63 11.72 -15.48
C THR A 813 -1.85 13.01 -15.57
N PHE A 814 -1.56 13.62 -14.43
CA PHE A 814 -0.71 14.80 -14.40
C PHE A 814 0.72 14.35 -14.67
N TYR A 815 1.06 14.16 -15.95
CA TYR A 815 2.45 14.26 -16.39
C TYR A 815 2.97 15.64 -15.95
N PRO A 816 4.26 15.79 -15.61
CA PRO A 816 4.82 17.08 -15.21
C PRO A 816 4.36 18.16 -16.19
N PHE A 817 3.50 19.05 -15.70
CA PHE A 817 2.81 20.01 -16.54
C PHE A 817 3.80 21.08 -16.97
N HIS A 818 3.95 21.25 -18.29
CA HIS A 818 4.34 22.55 -18.82
C HIS A 818 3.07 23.39 -18.89
N MET A 819 2.93 24.38 -18.00
CA MET A 819 1.83 25.34 -18.03
C MET A 819 2.23 26.56 -18.87
N PRO A 820 1.78 26.72 -20.13
CA PRO A 820 1.78 28.03 -20.75
C PRO A 820 0.59 28.82 -20.22
N VAL A 821 0.88 29.94 -19.55
CA VAL A 821 -0.15 30.90 -19.13
C VAL A 821 -0.76 31.56 -20.37
N LYS A 822 -2.09 31.59 -20.44
CA LYS A 822 -2.81 32.13 -21.59
C LYS A 822 -2.73 33.66 -21.58
N GLY A 823 -1.82 34.22 -22.38
CA GLY A 823 -1.62 35.66 -22.56
C GLY A 823 -0.17 36.06 -22.82
N SER A 824 0.78 35.19 -22.49
CA SER A 824 2.22 35.43 -22.67
C SER A 824 2.72 34.83 -23.98
N THR A 825 3.03 35.66 -24.98
CA THR A 825 3.90 35.28 -26.10
C THR A 825 5.33 35.15 -25.60
N PHE A 826 5.78 33.94 -25.28
CA PHE A 826 7.19 33.66 -25.02
C PHE A 826 7.93 33.47 -26.35
N THR A 827 8.61 34.51 -26.83
CA THR A 827 9.58 34.42 -27.93
C THR A 827 10.97 34.32 -27.35
N GLY A 828 11.46 33.09 -27.11
CA GLY A 828 12.83 32.82 -26.68
C GLY A 828 13.07 31.34 -26.44
N THR A 829 14.23 30.83 -26.87
CA THR A 829 14.67 29.42 -26.82
C THR A 829 14.89 28.83 -25.42
N ASN A 830 14.48 29.53 -24.35
CA ASN A 830 14.64 29.12 -22.95
C ASN A 830 13.30 28.72 -22.27
N ALA A 831 12.27 28.34 -23.05
CA ALA A 831 10.93 28.03 -22.56
C ALA A 831 10.76 26.65 -21.87
N ASN A 832 11.84 25.99 -21.44
CA ASN A 832 11.85 24.59 -20.98
C ASN A 832 12.00 24.38 -19.46
N GLN A 833 11.77 25.39 -18.61
CA GLN A 833 12.18 25.32 -17.18
C GLN A 833 11.09 25.62 -16.13
N ALA A 834 9.80 25.47 -16.46
CA ALA A 834 8.78 25.32 -15.41
C ALA A 834 8.53 23.82 -15.20
N ARG A 835 9.21 23.21 -14.22
CA ARG A 835 8.92 21.84 -13.77
C ARG A 835 7.94 21.93 -12.62
N CYS A 836 6.65 21.74 -12.89
CA CYS A 836 5.66 21.48 -11.84
C CYS A 836 5.63 19.97 -11.59
N VAL A 837 5.94 19.54 -10.36
CA VAL A 837 5.60 18.20 -9.88
C VAL A 837 4.26 18.34 -9.19
N ALA A 838 3.17 18.16 -9.95
CA ALA A 838 1.85 18.01 -9.36
C ALA A 838 1.64 16.53 -9.05
N SER A 839 1.66 16.18 -7.77
CA SER A 839 1.12 14.89 -7.33
C SER A 839 -0.39 15.05 -7.22
N VAL A 840 -1.13 14.53 -8.20
CA VAL A 840 -2.58 14.43 -8.08
C VAL A 840 -2.89 13.07 -7.55
N ILE A 841 -3.30 13.07 -6.29
CA ILE A 841 -3.60 11.88 -5.53
C ILE A 841 -5.09 11.94 -5.23
N GLY A 842 -5.88 11.25 -6.04
CA GLY A 842 -7.33 11.27 -5.88
C GLY A 842 -8.06 10.70 -7.08
N SER A 843 -9.14 9.98 -6.79
CA SER A 843 -10.08 9.51 -7.79
C SER A 843 -10.93 10.66 -8.31
N ILE A 844 -11.24 10.63 -9.61
CA ILE A 844 -12.24 11.53 -10.21
C ILE A 844 -13.61 10.97 -9.80
N ALA A 845 -14.13 11.41 -8.67
CA ALA A 845 -15.51 11.17 -8.32
C ALA A 845 -16.42 11.91 -9.30
N THR A 846 -17.32 11.17 -9.95
CA THR A 846 -18.40 11.72 -10.77
C THR A 846 -19.46 12.28 -9.83
N GLY A 847 -19.25 13.50 -9.36
CA GLY A 847 -20.02 14.20 -8.34
C GLY A 847 -19.35 15.52 -8.00
N ALA A 848 -20.04 16.41 -7.26
CA ALA A 848 -19.55 17.75 -6.89
C ALA A 848 -18.42 17.69 -5.84
N ASP A 849 -17.38 16.91 -6.11
CA ASP A 849 -16.39 16.50 -5.14
C ASP A 849 -15.02 17.14 -5.45
N ALA A 850 -14.32 17.49 -4.37
CA ALA A 850 -13.07 18.24 -4.37
C ALA A 850 -11.86 17.30 -4.43
N VAL A 851 -10.97 17.48 -5.42
CA VAL A 851 -9.64 16.84 -5.43
C VAL A 851 -8.60 17.85 -4.96
N TRP A 852 -7.75 17.44 -4.02
CA TRP A 852 -6.62 18.24 -3.57
C TRP A 852 -5.38 17.94 -4.41
N VAL A 853 -4.72 19.00 -4.88
CA VAL A 853 -3.43 18.92 -5.57
C VAL A 853 -2.42 19.71 -4.78
N TYR A 854 -1.22 19.15 -4.61
CA TYR A 854 -0.07 19.88 -4.11
C TYR A 854 0.83 20.26 -5.28
N ALA A 855 1.35 21.48 -5.26
CA ALA A 855 2.37 21.90 -6.21
C ALA A 855 3.51 22.61 -5.47
N ASP A 856 4.73 22.19 -5.82
CA ASP A 856 5.98 22.79 -5.41
C ASP A 856 6.68 23.42 -6.62
N ASP A 857 7.60 24.34 -6.36
CA ASP A 857 8.52 24.91 -7.37
C ASP A 857 7.84 25.52 -8.60
N LEU A 858 6.68 26.17 -8.40
CA LEU A 858 6.04 26.96 -9.47
C LEU A 858 6.84 28.25 -9.73
N VAL A 859 7.77 28.17 -10.68
CA VAL A 859 8.58 29.32 -11.12
C VAL A 859 7.98 29.95 -12.38
N GLY A 860 7.59 31.23 -12.33
CA GLY A 860 7.22 32.03 -13.51
C GLY A 860 6.69 33.45 -13.21
N PRO A 861 6.90 34.43 -14.11
CA PRO A 861 6.51 35.84 -13.90
C PRO A 861 5.00 36.06 -13.78
N ALA A 862 4.17 35.09 -14.17
CA ALA A 862 2.72 35.18 -14.10
C ALA A 862 2.13 35.05 -12.67
N PHE A 863 2.96 34.70 -11.68
CA PHE A 863 2.56 34.59 -10.27
C PHE A 863 3.07 35.75 -9.40
N ALA A 864 3.90 36.64 -9.94
CA ALA A 864 4.62 37.66 -9.18
C ALA A 864 3.84 38.97 -8.97
N ASP A 865 2.79 39.24 -9.76
CA ASP A 865 2.14 40.55 -9.74
C ASP A 865 0.83 40.56 -8.93
N THR A 866 0.67 41.64 -8.16
CA THR A 866 -0.49 42.00 -7.33
C THR A 866 -1.81 42.21 -8.08
N GLU A 867 -1.90 41.83 -9.35
CA GLU A 867 -3.20 41.50 -9.94
C GLU A 867 -3.68 40.26 -9.21
N ALA A 868 -4.51 40.46 -8.19
CA ALA A 868 -5.43 39.45 -7.72
C ALA A 868 -5.87 38.67 -8.97
N LEU A 869 -5.65 37.35 -8.99
CA LEU A 869 -6.18 36.43 -9.99
C LEU A 869 -7.72 36.55 -9.95
N THR A 870 -8.23 37.67 -10.45
CA THR A 870 -9.62 38.08 -10.56
C THR A 870 -10.20 37.52 -11.86
N GLY A 871 -9.38 36.75 -12.59
CA GLY A 871 -9.78 35.83 -13.66
C GLY A 871 -9.45 34.38 -13.31
N PRO A 872 -10.44 33.47 -13.20
CA PRO A 872 -10.26 32.08 -12.78
C PRO A 872 -9.77 31.23 -13.95
N THR A 873 -8.46 31.17 -14.22
CA THR A 873 -7.98 30.23 -15.24
C THR A 873 -6.57 29.69 -14.97
N ILE A 874 -6.50 28.66 -14.12
CA ILE A 874 -5.44 27.66 -14.24
C ILE A 874 -5.85 26.75 -15.41
N ALA A 875 -5.17 26.91 -16.55
CA ALA A 875 -5.39 26.07 -17.73
C ALA A 875 -4.50 24.82 -17.66
N ALA A 876 -5.06 23.69 -17.24
CA ALA A 876 -4.41 22.39 -17.42
C ALA A 876 -4.52 21.98 -18.91
N TYR A 877 -3.39 21.80 -19.59
CA TYR A 877 -3.32 21.27 -20.95
C TYR A 877 -3.17 19.76 -20.96
N TYR A 878 -4.13 19.05 -21.55
CA TYR A 878 -3.95 17.65 -21.92
C TYR A 878 -3.30 17.56 -23.29
N TYR A 879 -2.11 16.98 -23.37
CA TYR A 879 -1.41 16.71 -24.64
C TYR A 879 -1.82 15.32 -25.17
N ASP A 880 -3.08 15.17 -25.55
CA ASP A 880 -3.41 14.10 -26.51
C ASP A 880 -4.51 14.58 -27.48
N LYS A 881 -4.18 14.60 -28.77
CA LYS A 881 -5.08 14.82 -29.93
C LYS A 881 -5.80 16.17 -30.07
N GLY A 882 -5.14 17.29 -29.75
CA GLY A 882 -5.47 18.60 -30.33
C GLY A 882 -6.85 19.19 -30.00
N THR A 883 -7.59 18.62 -29.04
CA THR A 883 -8.92 19.10 -28.65
C THR A 883 -8.83 19.83 -27.32
N LYS A 884 -9.18 21.12 -27.33
CA LYS A 884 -9.15 22.00 -26.17
C LYS A 884 -10.50 21.92 -25.44
N VAL A 885 -10.56 21.29 -24.28
CA VAL A 885 -11.74 21.34 -23.41
C VAL A 885 -11.35 22.09 -22.14
N PHE A 886 -12.01 23.22 -21.86
CA PHE A 886 -11.75 24.04 -20.67
C PHE A 886 -13.04 24.23 -19.87
N GLY A 887 -12.96 23.99 -18.56
CA GLY A 887 -13.83 24.59 -17.55
C GLY A 887 -13.00 25.53 -16.67
N ASN A 888 -13.62 26.58 -16.13
CA ASN A 888 -12.97 27.45 -15.14
C ASN A 888 -12.80 26.66 -13.84
N VAL A 889 -11.57 26.46 -13.39
CA VAL A 889 -11.28 25.97 -12.03
C VAL A 889 -11.47 27.15 -11.08
N GLN A 890 -12.57 27.14 -10.33
CA GLN A 890 -12.76 28.01 -9.17
C GLN A 890 -12.27 27.25 -7.94
N GLY A 891 -11.09 27.62 -7.43
CA GLY A 891 -10.52 27.04 -6.22
C GLY A 891 -9.97 28.13 -5.32
N THR A 892 -10.13 27.97 -4.02
CA THR A 892 -9.39 28.75 -3.01
C THR A 892 -7.98 28.17 -2.95
N TYR A 893 -6.97 29.03 -3.05
CA TYR A 893 -5.58 28.62 -2.90
C TYR A 893 -5.04 29.16 -1.59
N GLN A 894 -4.33 28.31 -0.85
CA GLN A 894 -3.62 28.71 0.35
C GLN A 894 -2.14 28.33 0.16
N PRO A 895 -1.27 29.27 -0.24
CA PRO A 895 0.15 29.05 -0.15
C PRO A 895 0.51 28.93 1.33
N VAL A 896 1.27 27.90 1.67
CA VAL A 896 1.80 27.69 3.02
C VAL A 896 3.31 27.59 2.88
N MET A 897 4.03 28.34 3.69
CA MET A 897 5.49 28.26 3.75
C MET A 897 5.90 27.06 4.62
N GLY A 898 7.03 26.42 4.30
CA GLY A 898 7.62 25.44 5.20
C GLY A 898 7.99 26.06 6.55
N ALA A 899 7.92 25.26 7.61
CA ALA A 899 8.26 25.70 8.97
C ALA A 899 8.92 24.55 9.76
N ILE A 900 9.74 24.91 10.74
CA ILE A 900 10.27 23.99 11.75
C ILE A 900 9.59 24.29 13.08
N THR A 901 8.86 23.33 13.63
CA THR A 901 8.11 23.51 14.89
C THR A 901 8.28 22.33 15.83
N ASP A 902 7.77 22.42 17.06
CA ASP A 902 7.46 21.19 17.79
C ASP A 902 6.37 20.43 17.02
N VAL A 903 6.63 19.16 16.72
CA VAL A 903 5.79 18.34 15.85
C VAL A 903 4.93 17.43 16.71
N GLN A 904 3.63 17.48 16.47
CA GLN A 904 2.68 16.54 17.04
C GLN A 904 2.64 15.31 16.13
N SER A 905 3.55 14.35 16.35
CA SER A 905 3.50 13.06 15.67
C SER A 905 2.62 12.09 16.46
N GLY A 906 2.08 11.06 15.81
CA GLY A 906 1.30 10.03 16.50
C GLY A 906 2.14 9.07 17.35
N MET A 907 3.45 9.29 17.51
CA MET A 907 4.31 8.49 18.38
C MET A 907 4.05 8.82 19.85
N HIS A 908 4.00 10.11 20.22
CA HIS A 908 3.72 10.57 21.59
C HIS A 908 2.81 11.82 21.65
N GLY A 909 2.54 12.42 20.50
CA GLY A 909 1.72 13.62 20.38
C GLY A 909 0.22 13.38 20.54
N PHE A 910 -0.28 12.14 20.68
CA PHE A 910 -1.72 11.86 20.85
C PHE A 910 -2.01 10.64 21.73
N ASP A 911 -2.94 10.73 22.68
CA ASP A 911 -3.38 9.61 23.52
C ASP A 911 -4.34 8.70 22.76
N ALA A 912 -4.79 7.62 23.42
CA ALA A 912 -5.78 6.70 22.85
C ALA A 912 -7.13 7.37 22.51
N ASN A 913 -7.36 8.63 22.91
CA ASN A 913 -8.52 9.43 22.58
C ASN A 913 -8.22 10.48 21.49
N GLY A 914 -7.00 10.54 20.96
CA GLY A 914 -6.57 11.55 20.00
C GLY A 914 -6.27 12.92 20.64
N ASP A 915 -6.04 12.99 21.95
CA ASP A 915 -5.66 14.22 22.65
C ASP A 915 -4.15 14.39 22.72
N VAL A 916 -3.67 15.63 22.59
CA VAL A 916 -2.24 15.91 22.69
C VAL A 916 -1.69 15.57 24.09
N ILE A 917 -0.79 14.57 24.19
CA ILE A 917 -0.29 14.07 25.49
C ILE A 917 0.89 14.90 26.01
N ALA A 918 1.74 15.39 25.13
CA ALA A 918 2.97 16.09 25.50
C ALA A 918 3.17 17.30 24.59
N GLU A 919 2.88 18.49 25.10
CA GLU A 919 3.01 19.74 24.34
C GLU A 919 4.43 20.30 24.31
N ASN A 920 5.41 19.78 25.06
CA ASN A 920 6.70 20.46 25.16
C ASN A 920 7.87 19.48 25.31
N VAL A 921 8.44 19.06 24.18
CA VAL A 921 9.86 18.72 24.14
C VAL A 921 10.66 20.00 24.38
N ALA A 922 11.77 19.94 25.11
CA ALA A 922 12.64 21.10 25.23
C ALA A 922 13.44 21.25 23.92
N SER A 923 12.84 21.84 22.89
CA SER A 923 13.48 22.04 21.58
C SER A 923 14.44 23.23 21.60
N VAL A 924 15.64 23.04 21.06
CA VAL A 924 16.69 24.06 20.96
C VAL A 924 17.19 24.15 19.53
N VAL A 925 17.17 25.36 18.96
CA VAL A 925 17.77 25.64 17.65
C VAL A 925 18.98 26.56 17.83
N ASN A 926 20.16 26.09 17.42
CA ASN A 926 21.41 26.86 17.47
C ASN A 926 21.71 27.47 16.11
N LEU A 927 21.55 28.80 15.99
CA LEU A 927 21.93 29.59 14.81
C LEU A 927 23.42 29.97 14.89
N ASN A 928 24.28 29.23 14.20
CA ASN A 928 25.74 29.39 14.24
C ASN A 928 26.30 29.86 12.89
N GLY A 929 25.70 30.88 12.26
CA GLY A 929 26.18 31.42 10.98
C GLY A 929 25.67 30.70 9.74
N ILE A 930 24.59 29.93 9.86
CA ILE A 930 23.94 29.23 8.74
C ILE A 930 23.51 30.21 7.63
N ASN A 931 23.53 29.76 6.37
CA ASN A 931 22.88 30.47 5.27
C ASN A 931 21.37 30.20 5.31
N LEU A 932 20.57 31.25 5.17
CA LEU A 932 19.13 31.16 5.10
C LEU A 932 18.67 31.48 3.68
N GLU A 933 17.91 30.57 3.08
CA GLU A 933 17.28 30.76 1.76
C GLU A 933 15.76 30.67 1.90
N ILE A 934 15.05 31.70 1.44
CA ILE A 934 13.59 31.73 1.47
C ILE A 934 13.09 31.95 0.04
N ASP A 935 12.28 31.02 -0.41
CA ASP A 935 11.57 31.13 -1.68
C ASP A 935 10.21 31.81 -1.44
N LEU A 936 9.93 32.89 -2.15
CA LEU A 936 8.67 33.64 -2.04
C LEU A 936 7.82 33.54 -3.30
N TRP A 937 8.23 32.75 -4.30
CA TRP A 937 7.43 32.53 -5.49
C TRP A 937 6.13 31.87 -5.02
N MET A 938 4.98 32.59 -5.11
CA MET A 938 3.62 32.24 -4.61
C MET A 938 3.20 32.86 -3.27
N MET A 939 4.08 33.54 -2.53
CA MET A 939 3.72 34.14 -1.26
C MET A 939 3.10 35.54 -1.43
N GLY A 940 1.92 35.73 -0.84
CA GLY A 940 1.28 37.04 -0.71
C GLY A 940 1.94 37.89 0.38
N ASN A 941 1.26 38.96 0.79
CA ASN A 941 1.64 39.64 2.02
C ASN A 941 1.34 38.71 3.20
N VAL A 942 2.29 38.61 4.10
CA VAL A 942 2.23 37.72 5.26
C VAL A 942 2.73 38.49 6.46
N THR A 943 2.04 38.37 7.57
CA THR A 943 2.42 39.02 8.83
C THR A 943 2.72 37.92 9.83
N ASP A 944 3.93 37.93 10.37
CA ASP A 944 4.37 37.06 11.48
C ASP A 944 4.20 35.55 11.21
N PHE A 945 4.69 35.07 10.06
CA PHE A 945 4.71 33.64 9.79
C PHE A 945 5.93 32.98 10.46
N PRO A 946 5.74 31.99 11.35
CA PRO A 946 6.85 31.31 11.99
C PRO A 946 7.58 30.40 10.99
N LEU A 947 8.83 30.72 10.70
CA LEU A 947 9.73 29.79 10.01
C LEU A 947 10.32 28.77 11.00
N ILE A 948 10.54 29.22 12.24
CA ILE A 948 10.97 28.40 13.36
C ILE A 948 10.13 28.78 14.59
N ASP A 949 9.53 27.80 15.25
CA ASP A 949 8.76 27.98 16.50
C ASP A 949 9.10 26.85 17.49
N VAL A 950 9.91 27.16 18.49
CA VAL A 950 10.58 26.16 19.36
C VAL A 950 10.73 26.68 20.79
N GLY A 951 11.08 25.77 21.72
CA GLY A 951 11.31 26.11 23.13
C GLY A 951 12.44 27.12 23.35
N SER A 952 13.51 27.08 22.53
CA SER A 952 14.62 28.03 22.61
C SER A 952 15.35 28.19 21.28
N VAL A 953 15.63 29.44 20.89
CA VAL A 953 16.52 29.80 19.79
C VAL A 953 17.78 30.44 20.38
N VAL A 954 18.93 29.83 20.13
CA VAL A 954 20.23 30.33 20.55
C VAL A 954 20.94 30.91 19.34
N HIS A 955 21.21 32.22 19.36
CA HIS A 955 21.82 32.93 18.23
C HIS A 955 23.24 33.41 18.59
N ASN A 956 24.17 32.45 18.69
CA ASN A 956 25.58 32.77 18.98
C ASN A 956 26.25 33.55 17.84
N ALA A 957 25.68 33.52 16.64
CA ALA A 957 26.06 34.34 15.49
C ALA A 957 24.81 34.71 14.67
N ASN A 958 24.90 35.81 13.92
CA ASN A 958 23.90 36.15 12.90
C ASN A 958 23.90 35.09 11.79
N PHE A 959 22.82 35.00 11.01
CA PHE A 959 22.82 34.29 9.72
C PHE A 959 24.03 34.71 8.87
N GLY A 960 24.66 33.75 8.20
CA GLY A 960 25.82 33.98 7.34
C GLY A 960 25.44 34.76 6.10
N THR A 961 24.48 34.23 5.32
CA THR A 961 23.83 34.92 4.21
C THR A 961 22.32 34.73 4.29
N VAL A 962 21.57 35.72 3.82
CA VAL A 962 20.11 35.62 3.65
C VAL A 962 19.80 35.86 2.19
N THR A 963 19.21 34.86 1.53
CA THR A 963 18.83 34.90 0.12
C THR A 963 17.31 34.80 0.01
N ILE A 964 16.71 35.78 -0.68
CA ILE A 964 15.27 35.79 -0.98
C ILE A 964 15.10 35.58 -2.48
N ASN A 965 14.36 34.55 -2.86
CA ASN A 965 14.03 34.29 -4.26
C ASN A 965 12.58 34.74 -4.55
N GLY A 966 12.37 35.46 -5.66
CA GLY A 966 11.01 35.85 -6.10
C GLY A 966 10.38 37.01 -5.35
N GLY A 967 11.21 37.84 -4.71
CA GLY A 967 10.79 38.93 -3.84
C GLY A 967 11.14 40.34 -4.35
N ASP A 968 11.38 40.53 -5.66
CA ASP A 968 11.92 41.78 -6.21
C ASP A 968 11.06 43.04 -5.90
N GLU A 969 9.78 42.84 -5.52
CA GLU A 969 8.84 43.90 -5.07
C GLU A 969 8.35 43.73 -3.62
N LYS A 970 9.06 42.94 -2.81
CA LYS A 970 8.65 42.61 -1.43
C LYS A 970 9.68 43.07 -0.42
N ASP A 971 9.24 43.83 0.57
CA ASP A 971 10.06 44.06 1.75
C ASP A 971 9.88 42.87 2.70
N VAL A 972 10.99 42.22 3.04
CA VAL A 972 11.05 41.03 3.88
C VAL A 972 11.70 41.41 5.20
N THR A 973 11.01 41.11 6.30
CA THR A 973 11.55 41.24 7.66
C THR A 973 11.63 39.87 8.31
N ILE A 974 12.79 39.58 8.90
CA ILE A 974 13.04 38.35 9.67
C ILE A 974 13.33 38.76 11.10
N ASP A 975 12.44 38.41 12.02
CA ASP A 975 12.59 38.72 13.44
C ASP A 975 13.00 37.47 14.20
N VAL A 976 14.21 37.48 14.77
CA VAL A 976 14.70 36.42 15.65
C VAL A 976 14.39 36.79 17.09
N THR A 977 13.69 35.92 17.81
CA THR A 977 13.42 36.02 19.25
C THR A 977 14.11 34.88 20.00
N SER A 978 13.89 34.79 21.31
CA SER A 978 14.39 33.66 22.10
C SER A 978 13.68 32.34 21.81
N THR A 979 12.56 32.34 21.09
CA THR A 979 11.75 31.14 20.83
C THR A 979 11.33 31.00 19.36
N GLN A 980 11.46 32.06 18.55
CA GLN A 980 10.91 32.09 17.20
C GLN A 980 11.84 32.76 16.19
N VAL A 981 11.71 32.36 14.93
CA VAL A 981 12.15 33.12 13.75
C VAL A 981 10.92 33.42 12.92
N LEU A 982 10.49 34.69 12.91
CA LEU A 982 9.27 35.15 12.25
C LEU A 982 9.60 35.79 10.91
N LEU A 983 8.80 35.49 9.89
CA LEU A 983 8.83 36.07 8.56
C LEU A 983 7.65 37.01 8.37
N THR A 984 7.95 38.26 8.03
CA THR A 984 6.97 39.24 7.58
C THR A 984 7.28 39.67 6.15
N ILE A 985 6.26 39.62 5.28
CA ILE A 985 6.32 39.97 3.86
C ILE A 985 5.34 41.13 3.63
N ALA A 986 5.88 42.26 3.19
CA ALA A 986 5.09 43.42 2.78
C ALA A 986 5.39 43.78 1.33
N ASN A 987 4.45 44.46 0.66
CA ASN A 987 4.74 45.09 -0.61
C ASN A 987 5.78 46.21 -0.39
N GLY A 988 6.79 46.27 -1.24
CA GLY A 988 7.92 47.15 -1.01
C GLY A 988 8.89 47.24 -2.17
N SER A 989 10.13 47.64 -1.86
CA SER A 989 11.19 47.88 -2.85
C SER A 989 12.17 46.72 -3.01
N GLY A 990 11.88 45.58 -2.38
CA GLY A 990 12.78 44.42 -2.36
C GLY A 990 13.76 44.42 -1.18
N GLY A 991 13.49 45.18 -0.11
CA GLY A 991 14.40 45.28 1.03
C GLY A 991 14.38 44.03 1.92
N VAL A 992 15.54 43.58 2.41
CA VAL A 992 15.63 42.48 3.40
C VAL A 992 16.18 43.03 4.71
N THR A 993 15.41 42.89 5.78
CA THR A 993 15.79 43.30 7.15
C THR A 993 15.81 42.09 8.06
N VAL A 994 16.85 41.95 8.88
CA VAL A 994 16.93 40.90 9.91
C VAL A 994 17.17 41.55 11.26
N ASN A 995 16.26 41.31 12.20
CA ASN A 995 16.34 41.82 13.56
C ASN A 995 16.70 40.69 14.52
N TYR A 996 17.61 40.98 15.45
CA TYR A 996 18.00 40.07 16.53
C TYR A 996 17.64 40.70 17.87
N PRO A 997 17.39 39.91 18.92
CA PRO A 997 17.17 40.47 20.25
C PRO A 997 18.47 41.13 20.72
N VAL A 998 18.32 42.27 21.40
CA VAL A 998 19.44 43.08 21.94
C VAL A 998 20.02 42.44 23.19
#